data_AF-D3B4G1-F1
#
_entry.id   AF-D3B4G1-F1
#
_cell.length_a   1.000
_cell.length_b   1.000
_cell.length_c   1.000
_cell.angle_alpha   90.00
_cell.angle_beta   90.00
_cell.angle_gamma   90.00
#
_symmetry.space_group_name_H-M   'P 1'
#
loop_
_entity.id
_entity.type
_entity.pdbx_description
1 polymer ?
#
loop_
_entity_poly.entity_id
_entity_poly.type
_entity_poly.pdbx_seq_one_letter_code
_entity_poly.pdbx_strand_id
1 'polypeptide(L)'
;MDISTTINKINNNNICSSFRFSKDHKSNTIRTNGDTQFNVYPMPQSVKSGSDILYLSNSFKFSTDSNSTILLDAISRYTQFIFDEKSTNVLNGPIINSIQINVDSNDETLVMGTDESYQLDVEQSGIVIHAPTVFGALHALESFSQLVTYDPYQMIFKIHQCPISIVDRPRFIHRGLLLDTSRHFIPVTKILEVLDSLSYAKFNVFHWHIVDSQSFPMQSKAYPNLWKGAWSPHEVYTQDDILNVIHYAKTRGIRVIPEVDMPGHGYAWSIGYPSLLPANYNLSPNCSQKCPDICNVPLDISSPEVYNITQGLIDELTSNLFTDQLFHIGGDEVVYECWENSEQFSKWMRDNNFNSYEQALQYFEQIIHDKVLSTKRYPVVWEDTFLMFGDQLNKDVIVQIYHQLTTLQDAVKAGHRAIASNAWNWYLDILYTPWQKFYLNDITVNITDSEEIKRVLGGEVALWSEMMDSSDIFSKIWPKAAAAAERLWSDASVDDVDEVVPRLERFRCHMIYRGIESAPLNSTSPNGPGPYEFKQSNHFVNDAKQSKYIKINSNISEKQQDSQPVTDEQQFLLRSIESYPTINTFYNNLALTISNGESVTLLNGQSMTQQQLYLKAIDCDPTNYISYNNLAKSLRRKESITLLNGQSMTQQQLYMKAIDCDPTNYISYYYLALLLKKDYTVESNGESITLNNGQSMTKHQLFLKTIECDPSHSNAFFQLGCILHTCVSKGESITLNNGQSMTLQQLYLKAIECDPTNYLAYYNLSFTLPPRSSKSIKLYNGKSMTSFDLLLKVIDLNPNYSNAYLQVANRLSIVVEILLKNGRLIDLFGLYKMAIMCDPSNYCAYANLANIMENKESITLQTNGTEVTFTKKDLYIKAIQIDPNRYYAYFRLALNMKSKETITLNNGTLMTKQQLLLDANRLDNTIKLIYKHIGLTLKEQQTNYYTFKW
;
A
#
# COMPACT_ATOMS: atom_id res chain seq x y z
N MET A 1 -47.88 -12.84 -14.43
CA MET A 1 -48.97 -12.04 -13.85
C MET A 1 -48.37 -11.16 -12.78
N ASP A 2 -48.69 -9.88 -12.88
CA ASP A 2 -48.13 -8.72 -12.19
C ASP A 2 -47.99 -8.83 -10.67
N ILE A 3 -46.88 -8.27 -10.16
CA ILE A 3 -46.78 -7.80 -8.79
C ILE A 3 -46.75 -6.27 -8.85
N SER A 4 -47.96 -5.71 -8.82
CA SER A 4 -48.24 -4.29 -8.61
C SER A 4 -49.52 -4.24 -7.77
N THR A 5 -49.36 -4.24 -6.44
CA THR A 5 -50.20 -3.56 -5.43
C THR A 5 -49.96 -4.17 -4.05
N THR A 6 -49.41 -3.39 -3.11
CA THR A 6 -49.97 -3.11 -1.77
C THR A 6 -48.87 -2.46 -0.90
N ILE A 7 -48.67 -1.15 -1.06
CA ILE A 7 -48.09 -0.30 -0.02
C ILE A 7 -49.14 0.76 0.26
N ASN A 8 -49.92 0.56 1.32
CA ASN A 8 -50.57 1.61 2.10
C ASN A 8 -51.29 1.01 3.32
N LYS A 9 -51.04 1.64 4.47
CA LYS A 9 -51.61 1.43 5.82
C LYS A 9 -50.80 0.51 6.75
N ILE A 10 -49.98 1.12 7.60
CA ILE A 10 -50.30 1.37 9.02
C ILE A 10 -49.47 2.57 9.49
N ASN A 11 -50.17 3.58 10.00
CA ASN A 11 -49.64 4.78 10.62
C ASN A 11 -50.03 4.76 12.11
N ASN A 12 -49.18 5.36 12.94
CA ASN A 12 -49.42 5.98 14.26
C ASN A 12 -49.54 5.09 15.52
N ASN A 13 -48.54 5.14 16.41
CA ASN A 13 -48.52 6.11 17.51
C ASN A 13 -47.28 5.99 18.45
N ASN A 14 -46.62 7.14 18.64
CA ASN A 14 -45.99 7.71 19.86
C ASN A 14 -44.93 6.91 20.67
N ILE A 15 -43.75 7.51 20.88
CA ILE A 15 -43.41 8.39 22.02
C ILE A 15 -41.99 8.97 21.78
N CYS A 16 -41.87 10.29 21.68
CA CYS A 16 -40.78 11.08 22.27
C CYS A 16 -41.02 12.58 22.01
N SER A 17 -41.59 13.23 23.01
CA SER A 17 -41.60 14.69 23.15
C SER A 17 -40.83 15.03 24.42
N SER A 18 -39.79 15.85 24.30
CA SER A 18 -39.50 17.03 25.13
C SER A 18 -38.00 17.35 25.14
N PHE A 19 -37.57 18.27 24.28
CA PHE A 19 -36.69 19.37 24.69
C PHE A 19 -37.09 20.58 23.83
N ARG A 20 -37.69 21.57 24.50
CA ARG A 20 -38.12 22.84 23.92
C ARG A 20 -36.90 23.77 23.84
N PHE A 21 -36.50 24.18 22.65
CA PHE A 21 -35.70 25.40 22.47
C PHE A 21 -36.64 26.61 22.49
N SER A 22 -36.37 27.57 23.38
CA SER A 22 -37.03 28.88 23.38
C SER A 22 -36.61 29.66 22.14
N LYS A 23 -37.61 30.12 21.38
CA LYS A 23 -37.45 31.12 20.34
C LYS A 23 -37.07 32.45 20.97
N ASP A 24 -35.87 32.93 20.68
CA ASP A 24 -35.63 34.36 20.51
C ASP A 24 -34.92 34.57 19.18
N HIS A 25 -35.70 35.03 18.20
CA HIS A 25 -35.20 35.52 16.92
C HIS A 25 -34.49 36.86 17.14
N LYS A 26 -33.15 36.86 17.10
CA LYS A 26 -32.38 38.04 16.68
C LYS A 26 -31.72 37.77 15.34
N SER A 27 -31.98 38.72 14.44
CA SER A 27 -31.56 38.85 13.06
C SER A 27 -30.25 38.17 12.67
N ASN A 28 -30.32 37.41 11.57
CA ASN A 28 -29.20 36.97 10.75
C ASN A 28 -28.21 38.11 10.48
N THR A 29 -27.16 38.16 11.29
CA THR A 29 -25.86 38.67 10.89
C THR A 29 -25.09 37.44 10.45
N ILE A 30 -24.65 37.41 9.19
CA ILE A 30 -23.64 36.46 8.74
C ILE A 30 -22.43 36.70 9.66
N ARG A 31 -22.19 35.80 10.62
CA ARG A 31 -21.00 35.84 11.47
C ARG A 31 -19.82 35.44 10.59
N THR A 32 -19.12 36.43 10.05
CA THR A 32 -17.75 36.30 9.54
C THR A 32 -16.73 36.16 10.69
N ASN A 33 -17.07 35.42 11.76
CA ASN A 33 -16.28 35.36 13.00
C ASN A 33 -15.34 34.13 13.08
N GLY A 34 -15.01 33.49 11.95
CA GLY A 34 -14.14 32.31 11.92
C GLY A 34 -12.69 32.55 12.39
N ASP A 35 -12.23 33.80 12.40
CA ASP A 35 -10.82 34.17 12.66
C ASP A 35 -10.51 34.57 14.12
N THR A 36 -11.41 34.32 15.08
CA THR A 36 -11.21 34.74 16.49
C THR A 36 -10.91 33.60 17.47
N GLN A 37 -10.96 32.34 17.04
CA GLN A 37 -10.68 31.18 17.89
C GLN A 37 -9.26 30.63 17.64
N PHE A 38 -8.53 30.37 18.72
CA PHE A 38 -7.19 29.78 18.65
C PHE A 38 -7.30 28.31 18.23
N ASN A 39 -6.59 27.92 17.17
CA ASN A 39 -6.92 26.75 16.36
C ASN A 39 -5.87 25.62 16.38
N VAL A 40 -5.03 25.57 17.41
CA VAL A 40 -4.03 24.50 17.59
C VAL A 40 -4.68 23.25 18.21
N TYR A 41 -4.21 22.09 17.77
CA TYR A 41 -4.65 20.75 18.20
C TYR A 41 -3.44 19.81 18.39
N PRO A 42 -3.34 19.06 19.50
CA PRO A 42 -4.05 19.25 20.77
C PRO A 42 -3.92 20.67 21.34
N MET A 43 -4.87 21.07 22.19
CA MET A 43 -4.83 22.35 22.90
C MET A 43 -3.59 22.43 23.81
N PRO A 44 -2.72 23.44 23.66
CA PRO A 44 -1.54 23.57 24.51
C PRO A 44 -1.89 23.87 25.98
N GLN A 45 -0.99 23.49 26.90
CA GLN A 45 -1.16 23.72 28.34
C GLN A 45 -1.38 25.19 28.72
N SER A 46 -0.66 26.12 28.06
CA SER A 46 -0.84 27.56 28.26
C SER A 46 -0.68 28.30 26.95
N VAL A 47 -1.65 29.16 26.64
CA VAL A 47 -1.65 30.03 25.47
C VAL A 47 -1.99 31.45 25.91
N LYS A 48 -1.15 32.41 25.50
CA LYS A 48 -1.47 33.83 25.51
C LYS A 48 -1.45 34.33 24.08
N SER A 49 -2.48 35.04 23.66
CA SER A 49 -2.60 35.56 22.29
C SER A 49 -3.10 37.00 22.28
N GLY A 50 -2.74 37.72 21.22
CA GLY A 50 -3.21 39.08 20.93
C GLY A 50 -4.28 39.11 19.85
N SER A 51 -4.35 40.23 19.13
CA SER A 51 -5.33 40.47 18.05
C SER A 51 -4.71 40.75 16.70
N ASP A 52 -3.38 40.90 16.63
CA ASP A 52 -2.69 41.35 15.43
C ASP A 52 -2.46 40.20 14.44
N ILE A 53 -2.14 40.55 13.20
CA ILE A 53 -1.76 39.61 12.15
C ILE A 53 -0.30 39.85 11.80
N LEU A 54 0.50 38.78 11.79
CA LEU A 54 1.86 38.79 11.26
C LEU A 54 1.89 38.13 9.89
N TYR A 55 2.72 38.65 8.99
CA TYR A 55 2.92 38.11 7.66
C TYR A 55 4.29 37.45 7.54
N LEU A 56 4.36 36.32 6.85
CA LEU A 56 5.60 35.55 6.67
C LEU A 56 6.13 35.71 5.24
N SER A 57 7.44 35.77 5.13
CA SER A 57 8.15 35.86 3.85
C SER A 57 8.02 34.58 3.03
N ASN A 58 7.92 34.70 1.70
CA ASN A 58 8.10 33.56 0.78
C ASN A 58 9.47 32.86 0.89
N SER A 59 10.46 33.53 1.50
CA SER A 59 11.81 32.99 1.74
C SER A 59 12.04 32.71 3.23
N PHE A 60 10.99 32.35 3.96
CA PHE A 60 11.05 32.09 5.40
C PHE A 60 12.10 31.02 5.72
N LYS A 61 12.97 31.31 6.70
CA LYS A 61 14.08 30.42 7.07
C LYS A 61 13.89 29.85 8.47
N PHE A 62 14.03 28.54 8.58
CA PHE A 62 14.23 27.88 9.86
C PHE A 62 15.73 27.91 10.18
N SER A 63 16.09 28.41 11.36
CA SER A 63 17.47 28.51 11.83
C SER A 63 17.60 27.77 13.17
N THR A 64 18.68 27.00 13.33
CA THR A 64 18.99 26.31 14.58
C THR A 64 20.49 26.14 14.71
N ASP A 65 21.01 26.17 15.94
CA ASP A 65 22.40 25.85 16.24
C ASP A 65 22.59 24.35 16.58
N SER A 66 21.50 23.58 16.56
CA SER A 66 21.48 22.13 16.75
C SER A 66 22.16 21.39 15.59
N ASN A 67 22.88 20.32 15.91
CA ASN A 67 23.41 19.37 14.93
C ASN A 67 22.63 18.04 14.91
N SER A 68 21.50 17.95 15.62
CA SER A 68 20.62 16.78 15.58
C SER A 68 20.07 16.55 14.17
N THR A 69 20.32 15.35 13.65
CA THR A 69 19.77 14.87 12.39
C THR A 69 18.25 14.76 12.42
N ILE A 70 17.67 14.32 13.54
CA ILE A 70 16.21 14.23 13.72
C ILE A 70 15.57 15.61 13.59
N LEU A 71 16.14 16.63 14.27
CA LEU A 71 15.60 17.98 14.22
C LEU A 71 15.76 18.61 12.83
N LEU A 72 16.91 18.44 12.18
CA LEU A 72 17.15 18.95 10.82
C LEU A 72 16.20 18.31 9.81
N ASP A 73 15.94 17.01 9.91
CA ASP A 73 14.97 16.30 9.08
C ASP A 73 13.56 16.81 9.31
N ALA A 74 13.17 17.06 10.56
CA ALA A 74 11.87 17.63 10.88
C ALA A 74 11.72 19.05 10.34
N ILE A 75 12.73 19.89 10.48
CA ILE A 75 12.75 21.25 9.90
C ILE A 75 12.50 21.18 8.39
N SER A 76 13.17 20.26 7.68
CA SER A 76 12.96 20.06 6.24
C SER A 76 11.50 19.68 5.94
N ARG A 77 10.95 18.69 6.64
CA ARG A 77 9.55 18.25 6.45
C ARG A 77 8.55 19.37 6.73
N TYR A 78 8.68 20.07 7.85
CA TYR A 78 7.76 21.17 8.20
C TYR A 78 7.89 22.37 7.28
N THR A 79 9.09 22.65 6.75
CA THR A 79 9.26 23.67 5.72
C THR A 79 8.40 23.35 4.49
N GLN A 80 8.42 22.09 4.03
CA GLN A 80 7.60 21.65 2.90
C GLN A 80 6.10 21.69 3.22
N PHE A 81 5.69 21.22 4.41
CA PHE A 81 4.28 21.23 4.80
C PHE A 81 3.69 22.64 4.91
N ILE A 82 4.48 23.61 5.34
CA ILE A 82 4.02 24.98 5.58
C ILE A 82 4.10 25.82 4.29
N PHE A 83 5.14 25.65 3.48
CA PHE A 83 5.47 26.57 2.37
C PHE A 83 5.43 25.91 0.98
N ASP A 84 4.42 25.07 0.71
CA ASP A 84 4.20 24.45 -0.63
C ASP A 84 3.57 25.42 -1.65
N GLU A 85 3.01 26.54 -1.18
CA GLU A 85 2.33 27.53 -2.03
C GLU A 85 3.23 28.71 -2.45
N LYS A 86 2.98 29.27 -3.63
CA LYS A 86 3.75 30.43 -4.14
C LYS A 86 3.26 31.72 -3.49
N SER A 87 4.15 32.48 -2.82
CA SER A 87 3.81 33.80 -2.29
C SER A 87 4.39 34.98 -3.08
N THR A 88 3.69 36.12 -3.10
CA THR A 88 4.07 37.32 -3.87
C THR A 88 4.76 38.42 -3.05
N ASN A 89 4.76 38.34 -1.70
CA ASN A 89 5.38 39.30 -0.77
C ASN A 89 4.99 40.80 -0.97
N VAL A 90 3.88 41.14 -1.64
CA VAL A 90 3.55 42.53 -2.04
C VAL A 90 2.82 43.34 -0.95
N LEU A 91 3.08 43.12 0.33
CA LEU A 91 2.41 43.85 1.41
C LEU A 91 3.26 44.97 2.03
N ASN A 92 2.60 46.09 2.35
CA ASN A 92 3.14 47.15 3.19
C ASN A 92 2.87 46.81 4.66
N GLY A 93 3.79 46.10 5.32
CA GLY A 93 3.73 45.74 6.74
C GLY A 93 5.00 45.00 7.20
N PRO A 94 5.21 44.80 8.52
CA PRO A 94 6.35 44.01 9.01
C PRO A 94 6.21 42.55 8.57
N ILE A 95 7.18 42.08 7.78
CA ILE A 95 7.27 40.69 7.29
C ILE A 95 8.33 39.95 8.11
N ILE A 96 7.96 38.83 8.71
CA ILE A 96 8.89 37.96 9.44
C ILE A 96 9.59 37.04 8.43
N ASN A 97 10.91 36.97 8.52
CA ASN A 97 11.74 36.22 7.56
C ASN A 97 12.27 34.89 8.11
N SER A 98 12.18 34.64 9.42
CA SER A 98 12.76 33.44 10.01
C SER A 98 12.15 33.07 11.35
N ILE A 99 12.36 31.81 11.71
CA ILE A 99 12.17 31.25 13.05
C ILE A 99 13.51 30.72 13.57
N GLN A 100 13.80 31.01 14.83
CA GLN A 100 14.96 30.45 15.54
C GLN A 100 14.51 29.29 16.42
N ILE A 101 15.17 28.14 16.31
CA ILE A 101 14.90 26.94 17.10
C ILE A 101 16.10 26.65 17.98
N ASN A 102 15.91 26.79 19.28
CA ASN A 102 16.92 26.55 20.29
C ASN A 102 16.55 25.28 21.07
N VAL A 103 17.49 24.33 21.12
CA VAL A 103 17.37 23.14 21.95
C VAL A 103 18.51 23.11 22.96
N ASP A 104 18.22 22.71 24.21
CA ASP A 104 19.24 22.62 25.26
C ASP A 104 20.20 21.43 25.05
N SER A 105 19.72 20.39 24.36
CA SER A 105 20.47 19.17 24.09
C SER A 105 20.26 18.66 22.66
N ASN A 106 21.35 18.22 22.04
CA ASN A 106 21.35 17.48 20.76
C ASN A 106 21.16 15.97 20.95
N ASP A 107 20.90 15.49 22.16
CA ASP A 107 20.68 14.07 22.44
C ASP A 107 19.41 13.58 21.73
N GLU A 108 19.59 12.56 20.89
CA GLU A 108 18.53 11.91 20.11
C GLU A 108 18.07 10.60 20.76
N THR A 109 18.45 10.34 22.02
CA THR A 109 18.01 9.16 22.77
C THR A 109 16.53 9.29 23.10
N LEU A 110 15.70 8.43 22.51
CA LEU A 110 14.27 8.38 22.77
C LEU A 110 13.98 7.25 23.76
N VAL A 111 13.56 7.60 24.98
CA VAL A 111 13.19 6.65 26.04
C VAL A 111 11.88 7.06 26.70
N MET A 112 11.28 6.17 27.48
CA MET A 112 10.11 6.49 28.29
C MET A 112 10.40 7.69 29.21
N GLY A 113 9.53 8.70 29.18
CA GLY A 113 9.68 9.91 30.00
C GLY A 113 10.67 10.94 29.44
N THR A 114 11.10 10.81 28.19
CA THR A 114 11.81 11.89 27.47
C THR A 114 11.02 13.20 27.58
N ASP A 115 11.70 14.32 27.85
CA ASP A 115 11.05 15.62 28.00
C ASP A 115 10.57 16.14 26.65
N GLU A 116 9.25 16.27 26.51
CA GLU A 116 8.54 16.70 25.30
C GLU A 116 8.02 18.16 25.42
N SER A 117 8.44 18.88 26.46
CA SER A 117 8.02 20.27 26.69
C SER A 117 8.67 21.24 25.71
N TYR A 118 7.98 22.34 25.43
CA TYR A 118 8.50 23.41 24.60
C TYR A 118 7.82 24.75 24.90
N GLN A 119 8.48 25.82 24.45
CA GLN A 119 7.93 27.16 24.38
C GLN A 119 8.01 27.67 22.93
N LEU A 120 6.93 28.29 22.46
CA LEU A 120 6.85 28.93 21.15
C LEU A 120 6.33 30.36 21.32
N ASP A 121 7.18 31.33 21.00
CA ASP A 121 6.86 32.75 21.02
C ASP A 121 6.84 33.32 19.59
N VAL A 122 5.75 34.00 19.25
CA VAL A 122 5.49 34.60 17.94
C VAL A 122 5.23 36.10 18.13
N GLU A 123 6.24 36.92 17.84
CA GLU A 123 6.19 38.37 18.04
C GLU A 123 6.61 39.14 16.76
N GLN A 124 6.36 40.45 16.73
CA GLN A 124 6.85 41.32 15.63
C GLN A 124 8.38 41.37 15.57
N SER A 125 9.05 41.18 16.71
CA SER A 125 10.51 41.14 16.85
C SER A 125 11.13 39.86 16.26
N GLY A 126 10.37 38.77 16.18
CA GLY A 126 10.81 37.47 15.68
C GLY A 126 9.97 36.30 16.21
N ILE A 127 10.26 35.11 15.70
CA ILE A 127 9.64 33.85 16.14
C ILE A 127 10.73 32.95 16.74
N VAL A 128 10.48 32.42 17.94
CA VAL A 128 11.45 31.61 18.67
C VAL A 128 10.78 30.35 19.23
N ILE A 129 11.41 29.20 18.98
CA ILE A 129 11.13 27.93 19.66
C ILE A 129 12.25 27.67 20.65
N HIS A 130 11.89 27.30 21.87
CA HIS A 130 12.81 26.77 22.88
C HIS A 130 12.30 25.41 23.36
N ALA A 131 13.17 24.40 23.43
CA ALA A 131 12.82 23.09 23.98
C ALA A 131 14.01 22.44 24.71
N PRO A 132 13.79 21.74 25.84
CA PRO A 132 14.87 21.01 26.51
C PRO A 132 15.48 19.89 25.65
N THR A 133 14.68 19.28 24.77
CA THR A 133 15.12 18.20 23.88
C THR A 133 14.68 18.44 22.44
N VAL A 134 15.29 17.69 21.52
CA VAL A 134 14.90 17.68 20.11
C VAL A 134 13.43 17.27 19.92
N PHE A 135 12.88 16.44 20.80
CA PHE A 135 11.49 15.95 20.70
C PHE A 135 10.47 17.00 21.10
N GLY A 136 10.78 17.83 22.10
CA GLY A 136 9.98 19.03 22.39
C GLY A 136 9.94 19.99 21.20
N ALA A 137 11.07 20.15 20.49
CA ALA A 137 11.13 20.96 19.28
C ALA A 137 10.29 20.36 18.12
N LEU A 138 10.18 19.04 18.00
CA LEU A 138 9.27 18.40 17.03
C LEU A 138 7.81 18.80 17.27
N HIS A 139 7.37 18.78 18.54
CA HIS A 139 6.02 19.18 18.93
C HIS A 139 5.77 20.67 18.72
N ALA A 140 6.78 21.50 18.98
CA ALA A 140 6.74 22.94 18.71
C ALA A 140 6.58 23.23 17.21
N LEU A 141 7.27 22.47 16.35
CA LEU A 141 7.13 22.58 14.90
C LEU A 141 5.73 22.19 14.43
N GLU A 142 5.12 21.14 15.00
CA GLU A 142 3.72 20.80 14.72
C GLU A 142 2.79 21.95 15.10
N SER A 143 2.90 22.48 16.32
CA SER A 143 2.08 23.61 16.76
C SER A 143 2.28 24.85 15.89
N PHE A 144 3.53 25.18 15.54
CA PHE A 144 3.84 26.28 14.62
C PHE A 144 3.18 26.07 13.25
N SER A 145 3.23 24.85 12.71
CA SER A 145 2.63 24.54 11.41
C SER A 145 1.12 24.77 11.35
N GLN A 146 0.41 24.62 12.47
CA GLN A 146 -1.03 24.84 12.55
C GLN A 146 -1.40 26.32 12.70
N LEU A 147 -0.48 27.14 13.22
CA LEU A 147 -0.66 28.59 13.35
C LEU A 147 -0.57 29.31 12.00
N VAL A 148 0.24 28.79 11.07
CA VAL A 148 0.42 29.39 9.75
C VAL A 148 -0.79 29.13 8.87
N THR A 149 -1.36 30.19 8.30
CA THR A 149 -2.39 30.12 7.27
C THR A 149 -1.90 30.73 5.97
N TYR A 150 -2.45 30.27 4.85
CA TYR A 150 -2.20 30.82 3.54
C TYR A 150 -3.45 31.51 3.02
N ASP A 151 -3.30 32.76 2.58
CA ASP A 151 -4.35 33.52 1.90
C ASP A 151 -4.18 33.35 0.38
N PRO A 152 -5.04 32.58 -0.31
CA PRO A 152 -4.88 32.31 -1.74
C PRO A 152 -5.19 33.53 -2.62
N TYR A 153 -5.93 34.52 -2.12
CA TYR A 153 -6.25 35.72 -2.88
C TYR A 153 -5.09 36.70 -2.88
N GLN A 154 -4.44 36.85 -1.72
CA GLN A 154 -3.27 37.72 -1.56
C GLN A 154 -1.96 37.00 -1.86
N MET A 155 -2.01 35.67 -2.00
CA MET A 155 -0.84 34.80 -2.14
C MET A 155 0.19 35.08 -1.04
N ILE A 156 -0.23 35.03 0.22
CA ILE A 156 0.64 35.33 1.36
C ILE A 156 0.34 34.45 2.58
N PHE A 157 1.41 34.10 3.29
CA PHE A 157 1.35 33.39 4.56
C PHE A 157 1.16 34.38 5.71
N LYS A 158 0.28 34.04 6.65
CA LYS A 158 -0.03 34.87 7.82
C LYS A 158 -0.24 34.03 9.07
N ILE A 159 -0.02 34.66 10.22
CA ILE A 159 -0.34 34.13 11.55
C ILE A 159 -1.29 35.13 12.21
N HIS A 160 -2.44 34.65 12.67
CA HIS A 160 -3.44 35.48 13.36
C HIS A 160 -3.18 35.52 14.86
N GLN A 161 -3.82 36.45 15.57
CA GLN A 161 -3.82 36.52 17.05
C GLN A 161 -2.43 36.75 17.67
N CYS A 162 -1.56 37.47 16.96
CA CYS A 162 -0.24 37.83 17.46
C CYS A 162 -0.31 39.02 18.45
N PRO A 163 0.66 39.14 19.40
CA PRO A 163 1.70 38.16 19.70
C PRO A 163 1.12 36.88 20.32
N ILE A 164 1.76 35.74 20.07
CA ILE A 164 1.39 34.43 20.66
C ILE A 164 2.54 33.97 21.55
N SER A 165 2.23 33.49 22.75
CA SER A 165 3.17 32.76 23.60
C SER A 165 2.52 31.45 24.04
N ILE A 166 3.13 30.34 23.65
CA ILE A 166 2.72 28.98 23.99
C ILE A 166 3.77 28.39 24.92
N VAL A 167 3.32 27.86 26.06
CA VAL A 167 4.14 26.99 26.93
C VAL A 167 3.39 25.67 27.04
N ASP A 168 4.01 24.59 26.60
CA ASP A 168 3.31 23.34 26.38
C ASP A 168 4.13 22.11 26.78
N ARG A 169 3.42 21.06 27.18
CA ARG A 169 3.96 19.75 27.56
C ARG A 169 2.82 18.74 27.60
N PRO A 170 3.07 17.44 27.40
CA PRO A 170 2.04 16.44 27.55
C PRO A 170 1.60 16.27 29.01
N ARG A 171 0.31 15.99 29.23
CA ARG A 171 -0.24 15.57 30.52
C ARG A 171 0.24 14.18 30.92
N PHE A 172 0.30 13.25 29.95
CA PHE A 172 0.75 11.87 30.16
C PHE A 172 1.95 11.52 29.28
N ILE A 173 2.89 10.74 29.82
CA ILE A 173 4.13 10.38 29.13
C ILE A 173 3.96 9.25 28.11
N HIS A 174 2.87 8.48 28.20
CA HIS A 174 2.58 7.36 27.33
C HIS A 174 1.29 7.61 26.55
N ARG A 175 1.42 7.87 25.25
CA ARG A 175 0.30 8.21 24.36
C ARG A 175 0.42 7.34 23.13
N GLY A 176 -0.35 6.26 23.08
CA GLY A 176 -0.17 5.21 22.09
C GLY A 176 -1.32 5.01 21.11
N LEU A 177 -0.96 4.40 19.98
CA LEU A 177 -1.87 3.68 19.11
C LEU A 177 -1.39 2.22 19.05
N LEU A 178 -2.27 1.28 19.41
CA LEU A 178 -2.09 -0.14 19.11
C LEU A 178 -2.58 -0.40 17.68
N LEU A 179 -1.72 -1.03 16.87
CA LEU A 179 -2.07 -1.52 15.55
C LEU A 179 -1.84 -3.02 15.47
N ASP A 180 -2.93 -3.75 15.24
CA ASP A 180 -2.90 -5.17 14.93
C ASP A 180 -2.50 -5.39 13.46
N THR A 181 -1.49 -6.22 13.26
CA THR A 181 -0.96 -6.60 11.94
C THR A 181 -0.99 -8.11 11.70
N SER A 182 -1.65 -8.85 12.59
CA SER A 182 -1.82 -10.30 12.49
C SER A 182 -3.14 -10.69 11.83
N ARG A 183 -4.28 -10.13 12.28
CA ARG A 183 -5.59 -10.50 11.73
C ARG A 183 -5.69 -10.13 10.26
N HIS A 184 -5.19 -8.94 9.89
CA HIS A 184 -4.80 -8.60 8.52
C HIS A 184 -3.39 -8.04 8.47
N PHE A 185 -2.63 -8.44 7.45
CA PHE A 185 -1.30 -7.89 7.21
C PHE A 185 -1.39 -6.42 6.76
N ILE A 186 -0.62 -5.54 7.40
CA ILE A 186 -0.54 -4.11 7.03
C ILE A 186 0.82 -3.82 6.39
N PRO A 187 0.91 -3.41 5.12
CA PRO A 187 2.19 -3.14 4.47
C PRO A 187 3.02 -2.09 5.21
N VAL A 188 4.34 -2.24 5.21
CA VAL A 188 5.28 -1.30 5.87
C VAL A 188 5.01 0.15 5.47
N THR A 189 4.76 0.41 4.19
CA THR A 189 4.44 1.75 3.68
C THR A 189 3.24 2.38 4.39
N LYS A 190 2.20 1.59 4.71
CA LYS A 190 1.03 2.05 5.45
C LYS A 190 1.34 2.29 6.92
N ILE A 191 2.19 1.46 7.53
CA ILE A 191 2.68 1.69 8.90
C ILE A 191 3.44 3.01 8.98
N LEU A 192 4.30 3.32 8.00
CA LEU A 192 5.03 4.60 7.96
C LEU A 192 4.08 5.81 7.86
N GLU A 193 3.05 5.74 7.00
CA GLU A 193 2.02 6.77 6.89
C GLU A 193 1.19 6.92 8.21
N VAL A 194 0.97 5.82 8.94
CA VAL A 194 0.36 5.86 10.29
C VAL A 194 1.27 6.61 11.26
N LEU A 195 2.58 6.32 11.29
CA LEU A 195 3.56 7.02 12.13
C LEU A 195 3.62 8.52 11.83
N ASP A 196 3.53 8.93 10.56
CA ASP A 196 3.35 10.34 10.19
C ASP A 196 2.14 10.94 10.88
N SER A 197 0.97 10.30 10.73
CA SER A 197 -0.28 10.81 11.28
C SER A 197 -0.30 10.88 12.80
N LEU A 198 0.36 9.95 13.49
CA LEU A 198 0.54 9.96 14.95
C LEU A 198 1.32 11.19 15.40
N SER A 199 2.37 11.56 14.67
CA SER A 199 3.19 12.73 14.98
C SER A 199 2.41 14.05 14.91
N TYR A 200 1.48 14.17 13.95
CA TYR A 200 0.62 15.36 13.82
C TYR A 200 -0.30 15.54 15.02
N ALA A 201 -0.74 14.45 15.63
CA ALA A 201 -1.59 14.45 16.82
C ALA A 201 -0.78 14.39 18.14
N LYS A 202 0.55 14.43 18.09
CA LYS A 202 1.46 14.34 19.24
C LYS A 202 1.37 13.04 20.05
N PHE A 203 0.98 11.93 19.41
CA PHE A 203 1.20 10.58 19.95
C PHE A 203 2.71 10.27 19.95
N ASN A 204 3.16 9.48 20.93
CA ASN A 204 4.59 9.13 21.08
C ASN A 204 4.86 7.63 21.24
N VAL A 205 3.83 6.78 21.14
CA VAL A 205 3.95 5.33 21.19
C VAL A 205 3.22 4.70 20.00
N PHE A 206 3.91 3.80 19.32
CA PHE A 206 3.35 2.83 18.39
C PHE A 206 3.46 1.46 19.05
N HIS A 207 2.32 0.95 19.51
CA HIS A 207 2.20 -0.38 20.07
C HIS A 207 1.90 -1.34 18.93
N TRP A 208 2.89 -2.17 18.60
CA TRP A 208 2.82 -3.05 17.45
C TRP A 208 2.43 -4.46 17.88
N HIS A 209 1.13 -4.74 17.80
CA HIS A 209 0.57 -6.08 17.95
C HIS A 209 0.87 -6.88 16.68
N ILE A 210 2.03 -7.57 16.70
CA ILE A 210 2.69 -8.06 15.49
C ILE A 210 2.32 -9.50 15.13
N VAL A 211 1.89 -10.30 16.11
CA VAL A 211 1.50 -11.71 15.92
C VAL A 211 0.26 -12.00 16.76
N ASP A 212 -0.57 -12.92 16.28
CA ASP A 212 -1.78 -13.40 16.98
C ASP A 212 -2.16 -14.77 16.38
N SER A 213 -3.31 -15.32 16.74
CA SER A 213 -3.80 -16.61 16.30
C SER A 213 -3.91 -16.77 14.78
N GLN A 214 -4.25 -15.71 14.06
CA GLN A 214 -4.51 -15.74 12.62
C GLN A 214 -3.24 -15.78 11.80
N SER A 215 -2.19 -15.03 12.19
CA SER A 215 -0.92 -15.10 11.49
C SER A 215 0.31 -14.75 12.33
N PHE A 216 1.46 -15.24 11.88
CA PHE A 216 2.78 -14.92 12.42
C PHE A 216 3.63 -14.25 11.31
N PRO A 217 3.41 -12.96 11.01
CA PRO A 217 4.10 -12.27 9.92
C PRO A 217 5.52 -11.82 10.29
N MET A 218 5.90 -11.84 11.57
CA MET A 218 7.21 -11.38 12.02
C MET A 218 8.32 -12.40 11.72
N GLN A 219 9.37 -11.99 11.00
CA GLN A 219 10.54 -12.84 10.78
C GLN A 219 11.38 -12.99 12.05
N SER A 220 11.45 -14.21 12.58
CA SER A 220 12.50 -14.64 13.51
C SER A 220 13.63 -15.35 12.76
N LYS A 221 14.88 -14.93 13.00
CA LYS A 221 16.09 -15.60 12.53
C LYS A 221 16.47 -16.78 13.43
N ALA A 222 16.21 -16.70 14.74
CA ALA A 222 16.49 -17.81 15.66
C ALA A 222 15.50 -18.97 15.49
N TYR A 223 14.25 -18.67 15.14
CA TYR A 223 13.16 -19.63 14.98
C TYR A 223 12.47 -19.44 13.61
N PRO A 224 13.16 -19.77 12.50
CA PRO A 224 12.69 -19.46 11.13
C PRO A 224 11.44 -20.23 10.69
N ASN A 225 10.99 -21.22 11.46
CA ASN A 225 9.72 -21.87 11.15
C ASN A 225 8.51 -21.08 11.68
N LEU A 226 8.66 -20.15 12.64
CA LEU A 226 7.53 -19.41 13.21
C LEU A 226 6.74 -18.66 12.13
N TRP A 227 7.45 -17.95 11.25
CA TRP A 227 6.84 -17.16 10.20
C TRP A 227 6.30 -17.97 9.01
N LYS A 228 6.32 -19.31 9.09
CA LYS A 228 5.44 -20.15 8.26
C LYS A 228 3.96 -19.95 8.59
N GLY A 229 3.67 -19.40 9.77
CA GLY A 229 2.34 -18.96 10.17
C GLY A 229 1.89 -17.63 9.55
N ALA A 230 2.71 -16.97 8.72
CA ALA A 230 2.27 -15.79 7.97
C ALA A 230 1.16 -16.12 6.96
N TRP A 231 0.36 -15.12 6.58
CA TRP A 231 -0.70 -15.28 5.57
C TRP A 231 -0.17 -15.77 4.22
N SER A 232 1.00 -15.28 3.81
CA SER A 232 1.73 -15.74 2.65
C SER A 232 3.22 -15.44 2.80
N PRO A 233 4.09 -16.02 1.95
CA PRO A 233 5.52 -15.68 1.94
C PRO A 233 5.84 -14.20 1.63
N HIS A 234 4.87 -13.41 1.17
CA HIS A 234 5.02 -12.00 0.86
C HIS A 234 4.44 -11.07 1.94
N GLU A 235 3.67 -11.63 2.88
CA GLU A 235 3.02 -10.89 3.99
C GLU A 235 3.81 -11.14 5.27
N VAL A 236 5.09 -10.78 5.21
CA VAL A 236 6.10 -11.00 6.25
C VAL A 236 6.82 -9.68 6.51
N TYR A 237 7.02 -9.34 7.78
CA TYR A 237 7.93 -8.28 8.21
C TYR A 237 9.32 -8.87 8.40
N THR A 238 10.24 -8.55 7.51
CA THR A 238 11.65 -8.91 7.69
C THR A 238 12.25 -8.13 8.86
N GLN A 239 13.37 -8.59 9.41
CA GLN A 239 14.06 -7.80 10.44
C GLN A 239 14.46 -6.40 9.95
N ASP A 240 14.76 -6.25 8.65
CA ASP A 240 15.07 -4.95 8.06
C ASP A 240 13.83 -4.04 8.02
N ASP A 241 12.65 -4.60 7.73
CA ASP A 241 11.38 -3.87 7.79
C ASP A 241 11.09 -3.37 9.21
N ILE A 242 11.30 -4.22 10.21
CA ILE A 242 11.13 -3.88 11.62
C ILE A 242 12.08 -2.74 12.02
N LEU A 243 13.36 -2.84 11.67
CA LEU A 243 14.35 -1.79 11.93
C LEU A 243 14.00 -0.48 11.21
N ASN A 244 13.49 -0.56 9.98
CA ASN A 244 13.02 0.60 9.23
C ASN A 244 11.86 1.31 9.95
N VAL A 245 10.84 0.56 10.38
CA VAL A 245 9.70 1.10 11.15
C VAL A 245 10.18 1.77 12.44
N ILE A 246 11.06 1.11 13.21
CA ILE A 246 11.61 1.66 14.46
C ILE A 246 12.39 2.96 14.21
N HIS A 247 13.26 2.98 13.20
CA HIS A 247 14.03 4.17 12.88
C HIS A 247 13.13 5.31 12.41
N TYR A 248 12.17 5.01 11.53
CA TYR A 248 11.23 5.99 11.01
C TYR A 248 10.35 6.60 12.12
N ALA A 249 9.88 5.78 13.06
CA ALA A 249 9.14 6.21 14.25
C ALA A 249 9.99 7.14 15.12
N LYS A 250 11.25 6.78 15.37
CA LYS A 250 12.18 7.59 16.17
C LYS A 250 12.37 9.01 15.60
N THR A 251 12.47 9.17 14.27
CA THR A 251 12.60 10.49 13.62
C THR A 251 11.36 11.39 13.77
N ARG A 252 10.28 10.83 14.34
CA ARG A 252 9.01 11.50 14.68
C ARG A 252 8.77 11.58 16.19
N GLY A 253 9.73 11.16 17.01
CA GLY A 253 9.57 11.08 18.47
C GLY A 253 8.64 9.98 18.93
N ILE A 254 8.46 8.92 18.13
CA ILE A 254 7.56 7.80 18.42
C ILE A 254 8.38 6.58 18.84
N ARG A 255 8.08 6.05 20.02
CA ARG A 255 8.60 4.79 20.57
C ARG A 255 7.86 3.62 19.93
N VAL A 256 8.54 2.51 19.67
CA VAL A 256 7.92 1.29 19.14
C VAL A 256 7.98 0.20 20.19
N ILE A 257 6.81 -0.22 20.69
CA ILE A 257 6.67 -1.29 21.67
C ILE A 257 6.15 -2.52 20.93
N PRO A 258 6.92 -3.61 20.86
CA PRO A 258 6.41 -4.86 20.30
C PRO A 258 5.46 -5.53 21.28
N GLU A 259 4.42 -6.14 20.74
CA GLU A 259 3.63 -7.15 21.43
C GLU A 259 3.77 -8.50 20.75
N VAL A 260 4.21 -9.48 21.54
CA VAL A 260 4.22 -10.88 21.17
C VAL A 260 3.40 -11.59 22.23
N ASP A 261 2.11 -11.71 21.96
CA ASP A 261 1.14 -12.23 22.91
C ASP A 261 1.37 -13.71 23.20
N MET A 262 1.36 -14.05 24.49
CA MET A 262 1.52 -15.41 25.01
C MET A 262 0.89 -15.55 26.41
N PRO A 263 0.39 -16.75 26.78
CA PRO A 263 0.29 -17.94 25.95
C PRO A 263 -1.01 -18.01 25.15
N GLY A 264 -1.93 -17.06 25.31
CA GLY A 264 -3.12 -16.92 24.49
C GLY A 264 -2.79 -16.74 23.00
N HIS A 265 -3.82 -16.80 22.15
CA HIS A 265 -3.70 -16.47 20.72
C HIS A 265 -2.54 -17.17 19.98
N GLY A 266 -2.27 -18.43 20.36
CA GLY A 266 -1.06 -19.16 19.98
C GLY A 266 -1.15 -19.97 18.68
N TYR A 267 -2.27 -19.95 17.97
CA TYR A 267 -2.51 -20.89 16.86
C TYR A 267 -1.51 -20.74 15.69
N ALA A 268 -1.18 -19.52 15.26
CA ALA A 268 -0.26 -19.29 14.14
C ALA A 268 1.16 -19.83 14.41
N TRP A 269 1.58 -19.85 15.68
CA TRP A 269 2.88 -20.40 16.10
C TRP A 269 2.99 -21.88 15.74
N SER A 270 1.86 -22.60 15.81
CA SER A 270 1.80 -24.05 15.59
C SER A 270 1.96 -24.45 14.12
N ILE A 271 1.79 -23.52 13.19
CA ILE A 271 1.98 -23.80 11.75
C ILE A 271 3.45 -24.18 11.49
N GLY A 272 4.36 -23.48 12.15
CA GLY A 272 5.79 -23.76 12.14
C GLY A 272 6.20 -24.88 13.08
N TYR A 273 5.60 -24.92 14.28
CA TYR A 273 5.95 -25.83 15.36
C TYR A 273 4.68 -26.49 15.94
N PRO A 274 4.17 -27.58 15.32
CA PRO A 274 2.90 -28.18 15.73
C PRO A 274 2.85 -28.69 17.18
N SER A 275 4.00 -28.98 17.77
CA SER A 275 4.15 -29.42 19.18
C SER A 275 3.90 -28.31 20.20
N LEU A 276 3.73 -27.06 19.78
CA LEU A 276 3.43 -25.95 20.69
C LEU A 276 1.97 -25.89 21.13
N LEU A 277 1.06 -26.61 20.48
CA LEU A 277 -0.32 -26.70 20.94
C LEU A 277 -0.56 -27.96 21.78
N PRO A 278 -1.49 -27.90 22.75
CA PRO A 278 -1.79 -29.03 23.63
C PRO A 278 -2.32 -30.22 22.84
N ALA A 279 -1.86 -31.44 23.13
CA ALA A 279 -2.43 -32.63 22.48
C ALA A 279 -3.96 -32.71 22.69
N ASN A 280 -4.70 -33.02 21.63
CA ASN A 280 -6.17 -33.11 21.63
C ASN A 280 -6.93 -31.83 22.00
N TYR A 281 -6.31 -30.64 21.90
CA TYR A 281 -6.99 -29.36 22.16
C TYR A 281 -8.32 -29.23 21.41
N ASN A 282 -8.37 -29.75 20.18
CA ASN A 282 -9.52 -29.68 19.28
C ASN A 282 -10.73 -30.53 19.72
N LEU A 283 -10.61 -31.35 20.77
CA LEU A 283 -11.76 -32.03 21.38
C LEU A 283 -12.61 -31.08 22.23
N SER A 284 -12.02 -29.97 22.67
CA SER A 284 -12.73 -28.91 23.40
C SER A 284 -13.46 -28.00 22.40
N PRO A 285 -14.79 -27.80 22.51
CA PRO A 285 -15.56 -27.00 21.55
C PRO A 285 -14.99 -25.60 21.31
N ASN A 286 -14.51 -24.94 22.37
CA ASN A 286 -13.93 -23.60 22.33
C ASN A 286 -12.59 -23.53 21.59
N CYS A 287 -11.94 -24.66 21.34
CA CYS A 287 -10.62 -24.76 20.72
C CYS A 287 -10.67 -25.51 19.37
N SER A 288 -11.85 -26.02 19.01
CA SER A 288 -12.08 -26.85 17.81
C SER A 288 -12.31 -26.03 16.53
N GLN A 289 -12.54 -24.72 16.69
CA GLN A 289 -12.78 -23.79 15.61
C GLN A 289 -11.47 -23.46 14.87
N LYS A 290 -11.56 -23.35 13.54
CA LYS A 290 -10.40 -23.10 12.67
C LYS A 290 -10.30 -21.61 12.34
N CYS A 291 -9.08 -21.11 12.19
CA CYS A 291 -8.88 -19.74 11.67
C CYS A 291 -9.54 -19.59 10.28
N PRO A 292 -10.12 -18.41 9.96
CA PRO A 292 -10.03 -17.15 10.73
C PRO A 292 -11.15 -16.89 11.75
N ASP A 293 -12.09 -17.81 11.97
CA ASP A 293 -13.34 -17.51 12.69
C ASP A 293 -13.13 -17.26 14.21
N ILE A 294 -12.78 -18.29 14.98
CA ILE A 294 -12.37 -18.19 16.40
C ILE A 294 -11.28 -19.24 16.56
N CYS A 295 -10.01 -18.85 16.63
CA CYS A 295 -8.90 -19.80 16.77
C CYS A 295 -7.97 -19.44 17.94
N ASN A 296 -8.55 -18.93 19.02
CA ASN A 296 -7.84 -18.63 20.26
C ASN A 296 -7.46 -19.92 21.01
N VAL A 297 -6.43 -20.60 20.52
CA VAL A 297 -5.86 -21.80 21.15
C VAL A 297 -4.56 -21.39 21.85
N PRO A 298 -4.45 -21.56 23.18
CA PRO A 298 -3.24 -21.19 23.89
C PRO A 298 -2.11 -22.19 23.65
N LEU A 299 -0.87 -21.72 23.82
CA LEU A 299 0.32 -22.55 23.83
C LEU A 299 0.27 -23.61 24.95
N ASP A 300 0.90 -24.76 24.73
CA ASP A 300 1.06 -25.80 25.74
C ASP A 300 2.14 -25.42 26.76
N ILE A 301 1.74 -24.68 27.80
CA ILE A 301 2.64 -24.23 28.87
C ILE A 301 3.23 -25.38 29.72
N SER A 302 2.83 -26.64 29.49
CA SER A 302 3.48 -27.82 30.08
C SER A 302 4.72 -28.28 29.28
N SER A 303 4.88 -27.79 28.04
CA SER A 303 5.94 -28.19 27.12
C SER A 303 7.22 -27.38 27.35
N PRO A 304 8.38 -28.02 27.59
CA PRO A 304 9.67 -27.34 27.63
C PRO A 304 10.02 -26.58 26.34
N GLU A 305 9.48 -27.02 25.20
CA GLU A 305 9.71 -26.37 23.90
C GLU A 305 9.11 -24.96 23.85
N VAL A 306 7.93 -24.76 24.45
CA VAL A 306 7.29 -23.43 24.55
C VAL A 306 8.22 -22.46 25.28
N TYR A 307 8.75 -22.84 26.44
CA TYR A 307 9.70 -22.00 27.19
C TYR A 307 10.99 -21.71 26.42
N ASN A 308 11.50 -22.67 25.65
CA ASN A 308 12.71 -22.45 24.85
C ASN A 308 12.47 -21.46 23.71
N ILE A 309 11.31 -21.52 23.06
CA ILE A 309 10.98 -20.64 21.93
C ILE A 309 10.63 -19.25 22.44
N THR A 310 9.73 -19.12 23.42
CA THR A 310 9.30 -17.80 23.93
C THR A 310 10.47 -17.02 24.53
N GLN A 311 11.31 -17.65 25.35
CA GLN A 311 12.46 -16.97 25.94
C GLN A 311 13.52 -16.59 24.89
N GLY A 312 13.80 -17.47 23.92
CA GLY A 312 14.77 -17.13 22.88
C GLY A 312 14.24 -16.08 21.90
N LEU A 313 12.93 -16.03 21.66
CA LEU A 313 12.30 -14.97 20.88
C LEU A 313 12.41 -13.63 21.61
N ILE A 314 12.18 -13.60 22.93
CA ILE A 314 12.43 -12.42 23.76
C ILE A 314 13.90 -11.98 23.64
N ASP A 315 14.86 -12.90 23.70
CA ASP A 315 16.29 -12.55 23.50
C ASP A 315 16.58 -11.96 22.12
N GLU A 316 16.04 -12.56 21.06
CA GLU A 316 16.20 -12.05 19.69
C GLU A 316 15.66 -10.63 19.54
N LEU A 317 14.42 -10.41 19.99
CA LEU A 317 13.72 -9.13 19.81
C LEU A 317 14.31 -8.02 20.68
N THR A 318 14.77 -8.35 21.89
CA THR A 318 15.30 -7.38 22.86
C THR A 318 16.80 -7.12 22.70
N SER A 319 17.54 -7.96 21.96
CA SER A 319 18.99 -7.76 21.78
C SER A 319 19.32 -6.70 20.73
N ASN A 320 18.66 -6.72 19.57
CA ASN A 320 19.07 -5.93 18.40
C ASN A 320 17.95 -5.27 17.60
N LEU A 321 16.67 -5.59 17.88
CA LEU A 321 15.55 -5.07 17.07
C LEU A 321 14.85 -3.93 17.80
N PHE A 322 13.99 -4.25 18.76
CA PHE A 322 13.23 -3.25 19.51
C PHE A 322 14.12 -2.69 20.60
N THR A 323 14.27 -1.37 20.72
CA THR A 323 15.15 -0.75 21.73
C THR A 323 14.40 -0.13 22.90
N ASP A 324 13.07 -0.19 22.87
CA ASP A 324 12.22 0.37 23.91
C ASP A 324 12.35 -0.38 25.25
N GLN A 325 12.17 0.35 26.35
CA GLN A 325 12.21 -0.20 27.71
C GLN A 325 11.01 -1.07 28.03
N LEU A 326 9.90 -0.94 27.29
CA LEU A 326 8.70 -1.75 27.44
C LEU A 326 8.71 -2.88 26.42
N PHE A 327 8.23 -4.05 26.84
CA PHE A 327 8.03 -5.20 25.97
C PHE A 327 6.69 -5.82 26.36
N HIS A 328 5.72 -5.79 25.45
CA HIS A 328 4.38 -6.32 25.72
C HIS A 328 4.37 -7.82 25.44
N ILE A 329 3.91 -8.61 26.40
CA ILE A 329 3.83 -10.07 26.28
C ILE A 329 2.38 -10.58 26.23
N GLY A 330 1.42 -9.66 26.22
CA GLY A 330 -0.01 -9.97 26.11
C GLY A 330 -0.55 -10.58 27.41
N GLY A 331 -1.09 -11.79 27.30
CA GLY A 331 -1.63 -12.57 28.43
C GLY A 331 -3.16 -12.50 28.58
N ASP A 332 -3.87 -12.04 27.56
CA ASP A 332 -5.33 -11.93 27.57
C ASP A 332 -6.03 -13.20 27.10
N GLU A 333 -7.30 -13.33 27.50
CA GLU A 333 -8.30 -14.26 26.94
C GLU A 333 -7.85 -15.74 26.85
N VAL A 334 -7.03 -16.21 27.78
CA VAL A 334 -6.53 -17.60 27.77
C VAL A 334 -7.67 -18.61 27.98
N VAL A 335 -7.85 -19.52 27.00
CA VAL A 335 -8.91 -20.55 27.01
C VAL A 335 -8.39 -21.86 27.66
N TYR A 336 -8.63 -22.04 28.96
CA TYR A 336 -8.12 -23.19 29.72
C TYR A 336 -8.63 -24.55 29.24
N GLU A 337 -9.83 -24.61 28.66
CA GLU A 337 -10.44 -25.86 28.19
C GLU A 337 -9.60 -26.56 27.12
N CYS A 338 -8.71 -25.83 26.44
CA CYS A 338 -7.80 -26.40 25.45
C CYS A 338 -6.75 -27.35 26.07
N TRP A 339 -6.49 -27.24 27.38
CA TRP A 339 -5.54 -28.10 28.10
C TRP A 339 -6.16 -29.37 28.69
N GLU A 340 -7.49 -29.40 28.87
CA GLU A 340 -8.18 -30.48 29.59
C GLU A 340 -7.97 -31.87 28.98
N ASN A 341 -7.93 -31.96 27.65
CA ASN A 341 -7.82 -33.23 26.92
C ASN A 341 -6.38 -33.69 26.69
N SER A 342 -5.38 -32.96 27.21
CA SER A 342 -3.97 -33.31 27.12
C SER A 342 -3.53 -34.14 28.34
N GLU A 343 -3.17 -35.41 28.12
CA GLU A 343 -2.62 -36.28 29.17
C GLU A 343 -1.28 -35.75 29.69
N GLN A 344 -0.47 -35.17 28.79
CA GLN A 344 0.80 -34.53 29.14
C GLN A 344 0.57 -33.38 30.12
N PHE A 345 -0.37 -32.48 29.80
CA PHE A 345 -0.70 -31.34 30.64
C PHE A 345 -1.24 -31.80 32.00
N SER A 346 -2.16 -32.77 31.99
CA SER A 346 -2.72 -33.37 33.21
C SER A 346 -1.66 -34.07 34.09
N LYS A 347 -0.61 -34.63 33.48
CA LYS A 347 0.53 -35.18 34.22
C LYS A 347 1.39 -34.06 34.81
N TRP A 348 1.72 -33.05 34.02
CA TRP A 348 2.53 -31.91 34.45
C TRP A 348 1.88 -31.14 35.62
N MET A 349 0.56 -30.94 35.59
CA MET A 349 -0.21 -30.38 36.70
C MET A 349 0.00 -31.17 38.01
N ARG A 350 -0.09 -32.50 37.93
CA ARG A 350 0.11 -33.40 39.10
C ARG A 350 1.55 -33.40 39.59
N ASP A 351 2.53 -33.45 38.68
CA ASP A 351 3.95 -33.47 39.03
C ASP A 351 4.39 -32.18 39.75
N ASN A 352 3.79 -31.04 39.40
CA ASN A 352 4.08 -29.73 39.99
C ASN A 352 3.14 -29.32 41.13
N ASN A 353 2.15 -30.15 41.48
CA ASN A 353 1.14 -29.87 42.50
C ASN A 353 0.31 -28.60 42.24
N PHE A 354 0.03 -28.28 40.98
CA PHE A 354 -0.87 -27.19 40.63
C PHE A 354 -2.33 -27.61 40.89
N ASN A 355 -3.09 -26.78 41.61
CA ASN A 355 -4.46 -27.09 41.99
C ASN A 355 -5.50 -26.51 41.02
N SER A 356 -5.09 -25.61 40.12
CA SER A 356 -5.95 -25.00 39.12
C SER A 356 -5.15 -24.55 37.88
N TYR A 357 -5.81 -24.31 36.76
CA TYR A 357 -5.17 -23.82 35.54
C TYR A 357 -4.60 -22.42 35.70
N GLU A 358 -5.24 -21.57 36.52
CA GLU A 358 -4.74 -20.25 36.89
C GLU A 358 -3.39 -20.36 37.61
N GLN A 359 -3.21 -21.32 38.54
CA GLN A 359 -1.91 -21.52 39.19
C GLN A 359 -0.82 -21.95 38.20
N ALA A 360 -1.18 -22.75 37.20
CA ALA A 360 -0.27 -23.13 36.13
C ALA A 360 0.08 -21.96 35.20
N LEU A 361 -0.91 -21.12 34.85
CA LEU A 361 -0.70 -19.93 34.04
C LEU A 361 0.17 -18.90 34.79
N GLN A 362 -0.09 -18.67 36.07
CA GLN A 362 0.78 -17.85 36.94
C GLN A 362 2.24 -18.33 36.91
N TYR A 363 2.47 -19.64 36.96
CA TYR A 363 3.81 -20.21 36.87
C TYR A 363 4.49 -19.88 35.53
N PHE A 364 3.76 -20.03 34.41
CA PHE A 364 4.26 -19.66 33.09
C PHE A 364 4.56 -18.16 32.98
N GLU A 365 3.59 -17.31 33.31
CA GLU A 365 3.73 -15.86 33.20
C GLU A 365 4.86 -15.33 34.07
N GLN A 366 5.04 -15.84 35.30
CA GLN A 366 6.15 -15.44 36.16
C GLN A 366 7.51 -15.70 35.49
N ILE A 367 7.69 -16.84 34.82
CA ILE A 367 8.93 -17.15 34.09
C ILE A 367 9.16 -16.17 32.94
N ILE A 368 8.09 -15.83 32.21
CA ILE A 368 8.18 -14.88 31.09
C ILE A 368 8.45 -13.45 31.59
N HIS A 369 7.81 -13.01 32.68
CA HIS A 369 8.09 -11.74 33.35
C HIS A 369 9.57 -11.65 33.75
N ASP A 370 10.08 -12.67 34.44
CA ASP A 370 11.46 -12.73 34.89
C ASP A 370 12.43 -12.72 33.70
N LYS A 371 12.05 -13.37 32.59
CA LYS A 371 12.81 -13.34 31.35
C LYS A 371 12.90 -11.92 30.79
N VAL A 372 11.79 -11.20 30.65
CA VAL A 372 11.79 -9.81 30.15
C VAL A 372 12.62 -8.91 31.08
N LEU A 373 12.43 -9.04 32.41
CA LEU A 373 13.21 -8.28 33.40
C LEU A 373 14.72 -8.54 33.30
N SER A 374 15.13 -9.77 32.98
CA SER A 374 16.55 -10.12 32.78
C SER A 374 17.20 -9.37 31.61
N THR A 375 16.40 -8.91 30.64
CA THR A 375 16.85 -8.08 29.51
C THR A 375 16.94 -6.59 29.86
N LYS A 376 16.68 -6.22 31.13
CA LYS A 376 16.60 -4.84 31.65
C LYS A 376 15.43 -4.05 31.05
N ARG A 377 14.33 -4.74 30.75
CA ARG A 377 13.07 -4.17 30.26
C ARG A 377 11.94 -4.44 31.23
N TYR A 378 10.87 -3.68 31.09
CA TYR A 378 9.65 -3.86 31.86
C TYR A 378 8.63 -4.64 31.02
N PRO A 379 8.13 -5.78 31.52
CA PRO A 379 7.01 -6.47 30.89
C PRO A 379 5.75 -5.62 31.00
N VAL A 380 5.00 -5.55 29.90
CA VAL A 380 3.64 -5.04 29.85
C VAL A 380 2.70 -6.21 29.59
N VAL A 381 1.61 -6.27 30.36
CA VAL A 381 0.60 -7.33 30.30
C VAL A 381 -0.80 -6.74 30.23
N TRP A 382 -1.74 -7.46 29.63
CA TRP A 382 -3.15 -7.14 29.74
C TRP A 382 -3.66 -7.36 31.18
N GLU A 383 -4.85 -6.81 31.47
CA GLU A 383 -5.37 -6.77 32.85
C GLU A 383 -5.66 -8.16 33.44
N ASP A 384 -5.90 -9.18 32.61
CA ASP A 384 -6.13 -10.56 32.99
C ASP A 384 -5.04 -11.09 33.93
N THR A 385 -3.76 -10.83 33.61
CA THR A 385 -2.63 -11.14 34.47
C THR A 385 -2.77 -10.48 35.85
N PHE A 386 -3.13 -9.20 35.92
CA PHE A 386 -3.32 -8.53 37.21
C PHE A 386 -4.51 -9.09 37.98
N LEU A 387 -5.62 -9.39 37.32
CA LEU A 387 -6.79 -10.00 37.95
C LEU A 387 -6.49 -11.41 38.48
N MET A 388 -5.60 -12.14 37.81
CA MET A 388 -5.15 -13.48 38.20
C MET A 388 -4.16 -13.43 39.38
N PHE A 389 -3.16 -12.53 39.36
CA PHE A 389 -2.12 -12.46 40.40
C PHE A 389 -2.51 -11.62 41.62
N GLY A 390 -3.34 -10.60 41.43
CA GLY A 390 -3.62 -9.58 42.45
C GLY A 390 -2.33 -8.94 42.99
N ASP A 391 -2.24 -8.81 44.32
CA ASP A 391 -1.10 -8.19 44.99
C ASP A 391 0.24 -8.93 44.81
N GLN A 392 0.21 -10.19 44.36
CA GLN A 392 1.40 -11.01 44.16
C GLN A 392 2.18 -10.64 42.88
N LEU A 393 1.56 -9.89 41.96
CA LEU A 393 2.22 -9.47 40.73
C LEU A 393 3.43 -8.59 41.06
N ASN A 394 4.56 -8.86 40.40
CA ASN A 394 5.78 -8.07 40.56
C ASN A 394 5.51 -6.59 40.20
N LYS A 395 5.91 -5.66 41.08
CA LYS A 395 5.65 -4.22 40.92
C LYS A 395 6.36 -3.56 39.75
N ASP A 396 7.36 -4.24 39.17
CA ASP A 396 8.00 -3.79 37.93
C ASP A 396 7.15 -4.06 36.67
N VAL A 397 6.19 -4.99 36.75
CA VAL A 397 5.23 -5.28 35.67
C VAL A 397 4.24 -4.12 35.51
N ILE A 398 4.07 -3.67 34.27
CA ILE A 398 3.12 -2.61 33.89
C ILE A 398 1.82 -3.29 33.42
N VAL A 399 0.68 -2.80 33.90
CA VAL A 399 -0.63 -3.38 33.58
C VAL A 399 -1.37 -2.49 32.58
N GLN A 400 -1.81 -3.06 31.45
CA GLN A 400 -2.62 -2.38 30.46
C GLN A 400 -4.09 -2.78 30.58
N ILE A 401 -4.96 -1.78 30.78
CA ILE A 401 -6.36 -1.97 31.17
C ILE A 401 -7.28 -1.74 29.98
N TYR A 402 -8.00 -2.77 29.53
CA TYR A 402 -8.84 -2.67 28.34
C TYR A 402 -10.36 -2.76 28.63
N HIS A 403 -10.80 -3.23 29.79
CA HIS A 403 -12.22 -3.31 30.12
C HIS A 403 -12.76 -2.09 30.88
N GLN A 404 -12.33 -1.88 32.14
CA GLN A 404 -12.95 -0.89 33.03
C GLN A 404 -11.91 -0.02 33.75
N LEU A 405 -12.18 1.28 33.87
CA LEU A 405 -11.34 2.22 34.62
C LEU A 405 -11.31 1.95 36.14
N THR A 406 -12.16 1.06 36.65
CA THR A 406 -12.07 0.55 38.03
C THR A 406 -10.85 -0.35 38.20
N THR A 407 -10.56 -1.24 37.25
CA THR A 407 -9.34 -2.06 37.28
C THR A 407 -8.09 -1.19 37.26
N LEU A 408 -8.12 -0.06 36.54
CA LEU A 408 -7.03 0.92 36.54
C LEU A 408 -6.76 1.48 37.95
N GLN A 409 -7.82 1.86 38.69
CA GLN A 409 -7.69 2.32 40.07
C GLN A 409 -7.11 1.23 40.96
N ASP A 410 -7.60 0.00 40.84
CA ASP A 410 -7.13 -1.13 41.64
C ASP A 410 -5.65 -1.44 41.37
N ALA A 411 -5.21 -1.40 40.12
CA ALA A 411 -3.81 -1.62 39.74
C ALA A 411 -2.87 -0.54 40.32
N VAL A 412 -3.22 0.74 40.17
CA VAL A 412 -2.36 1.84 40.70
C VAL A 412 -2.36 1.89 42.22
N LYS A 413 -3.48 1.53 42.86
CA LYS A 413 -3.59 1.39 44.32
C LYS A 413 -2.78 0.21 44.84
N ALA A 414 -2.72 -0.89 44.09
CA ALA A 414 -1.84 -2.02 44.34
C ALA A 414 -0.36 -1.70 44.05
N GLY A 415 -0.03 -0.49 43.57
CA GLY A 415 1.33 -0.01 43.39
C GLY A 415 1.93 -0.26 42.00
N HIS A 416 1.14 -0.72 41.03
CA HIS A 416 1.60 -0.93 39.66
C HIS A 416 1.55 0.37 38.85
N ARG A 417 2.49 0.50 37.91
CA ARG A 417 2.33 1.44 36.79
C ARG A 417 1.29 0.88 35.83
N ALA A 418 0.45 1.74 35.27
CA ALA A 418 -0.65 1.30 34.43
C ALA A 418 -0.88 2.18 33.19
N ILE A 419 -1.38 1.54 32.14
CA ILE A 419 -1.76 2.14 30.85
C ILE A 419 -3.25 1.87 30.63
N ALA A 420 -4.00 2.85 30.13
CA ALA A 420 -5.43 2.70 29.88
C ALA A 420 -5.76 2.58 28.39
N SER A 421 -6.54 1.57 28.02
CA SER A 421 -7.03 1.28 26.67
C SER A 421 -8.52 0.92 26.67
N ASN A 422 -9.30 1.52 27.57
CA ASN A 422 -10.73 1.24 27.78
C ASN A 422 -11.53 1.02 26.48
N ALA A 423 -11.92 -0.22 26.21
CA ALA A 423 -12.49 -0.69 24.96
C ALA A 423 -13.78 0.05 24.59
N TRP A 424 -14.64 0.34 25.57
CA TRP A 424 -15.90 1.03 25.32
C TRP A 424 -15.76 2.47 24.82
N ASN A 425 -14.57 3.06 24.96
CA ASN A 425 -14.28 4.44 24.59
C ASN A 425 -13.12 4.60 23.61
N TRP A 426 -12.09 3.76 23.65
CA TRP A 426 -10.83 3.93 22.91
C TRP A 426 -10.49 2.78 21.93
N TYR A 427 -11.39 1.82 21.71
CA TYR A 427 -11.27 0.87 20.59
C TYR A 427 -11.84 1.47 19.29
N LEU A 428 -10.98 1.57 18.28
CA LEU A 428 -11.26 2.19 17.00
C LEU A 428 -12.04 1.25 16.06
N ASP A 429 -11.89 -0.06 16.25
CA ASP A 429 -12.61 -1.15 15.57
C ASP A 429 -14.11 -1.20 15.94
N ILE A 430 -14.48 -0.70 17.13
CA ILE A 430 -15.89 -0.49 17.50
C ILE A 430 -16.44 0.74 16.76
N LEU A 431 -16.98 0.51 15.56
CA LEU A 431 -17.35 1.55 14.60
C LEU A 431 -18.43 2.53 15.08
N TYR A 432 -19.29 2.10 15.99
CA TYR A 432 -20.43 2.89 16.47
C TYR A 432 -20.07 3.84 17.62
N THR A 433 -18.85 3.74 18.16
CA THR A 433 -18.37 4.63 19.23
C THR A 433 -18.06 6.01 18.66
N PRO A 434 -18.80 7.06 19.04
CA PRO A 434 -18.60 8.40 18.51
C PRO A 434 -17.35 9.04 19.10
N TRP A 435 -16.68 9.94 18.37
CA TRP A 435 -15.43 10.57 18.80
C TRP A 435 -15.57 11.34 20.12
N GLN A 436 -16.76 11.83 20.47
CA GLN A 436 -17.02 12.51 21.75
C GLN A 436 -16.73 11.60 22.95
N LYS A 437 -16.98 10.29 22.82
CA LYS A 437 -16.63 9.33 23.89
C LYS A 437 -15.12 9.20 24.05
N PHE A 438 -14.36 9.25 22.94
CA PHE A 438 -12.90 9.25 22.98
C PHE A 438 -12.39 10.51 23.70
N TYR A 439 -12.99 11.67 23.41
CA TYR A 439 -12.61 12.96 23.96
C TYR A 439 -12.91 13.10 25.46
N LEU A 440 -14.06 12.60 25.91
CA LEU A 440 -14.53 12.72 27.31
C LEU A 440 -13.98 11.62 28.24
N ASN A 441 -13.20 10.66 27.73
CA ASN A 441 -12.66 9.55 28.53
C ASN A 441 -11.42 9.97 29.34
N ASP A 442 -11.62 10.72 30.43
CA ASP A 442 -10.54 11.03 31.36
C ASP A 442 -10.18 9.83 32.24
N ILE A 443 -8.99 9.28 32.01
CA ILE A 443 -8.49 8.07 32.67
C ILE A 443 -8.12 8.25 34.15
N THR A 444 -8.10 9.49 34.64
CA THR A 444 -7.81 9.80 36.06
C THR A 444 -9.03 10.27 36.85
N VAL A 445 -10.22 10.32 36.23
CA VAL A 445 -11.45 10.91 36.84
C VAL A 445 -11.81 10.36 38.22
N ASN A 446 -11.49 9.09 38.49
CA ASN A 446 -11.83 8.40 39.73
C ASN A 446 -10.61 8.19 40.66
N ILE A 447 -9.44 8.73 40.34
CA ILE A 447 -8.22 8.60 41.15
C ILE A 447 -7.97 9.95 41.84
N THR A 448 -7.99 9.96 43.18
CA THR A 448 -7.83 11.20 43.96
C THR A 448 -6.46 11.34 44.62
N ASP A 449 -5.75 10.23 44.81
CA ASP A 449 -4.40 10.24 45.39
C ASP A 449 -3.36 10.62 44.33
N SER A 450 -2.53 11.62 44.65
CA SER A 450 -1.54 12.15 43.70
C SER A 450 -0.41 11.17 43.37
N GLU A 451 -0.05 10.27 44.29
CA GLU A 451 0.95 9.23 44.02
C GLU A 451 0.36 8.10 43.16
N GLU A 452 -0.92 7.77 43.34
CA GLU A 452 -1.64 6.85 42.44
C GLU A 452 -1.74 7.42 41.02
N ILE A 453 -2.06 8.71 40.87
CA ILE A 453 -2.09 9.39 39.55
C ILE A 453 -0.73 9.29 38.84
N LYS A 454 0.39 9.46 39.56
CA LYS A 454 1.74 9.35 38.97
C LYS A 454 2.04 7.96 38.40
N ARG A 455 1.34 6.92 38.85
CA ARG A 455 1.48 5.56 38.30
C ARG A 455 0.68 5.34 37.02
N VAL A 456 -0.27 6.21 36.70
CA VAL A 456 -0.95 6.22 35.40
C VAL A 456 0.00 6.82 34.37
N LEU A 457 0.62 5.96 33.55
CA LEU A 457 1.59 6.40 32.53
C LEU A 457 0.91 7.18 31.40
N GLY A 458 -0.35 6.84 31.13
CA GLY A 458 -1.18 7.40 30.09
C GLY A 458 -2.11 6.36 29.49
N GLY A 459 -2.26 6.36 28.17
CA GLY A 459 -3.20 5.47 27.51
C GLY A 459 -2.97 5.29 26.02
N GLU A 460 -3.70 4.34 25.46
CA GLU A 460 -3.62 4.00 24.04
C GLU A 460 -5.02 3.83 23.46
N VAL A 461 -5.18 4.28 22.22
CA VAL A 461 -6.29 3.84 21.37
C VAL A 461 -5.88 2.55 20.67
N ALA A 462 -6.79 1.59 20.58
CA ALA A 462 -6.50 0.31 19.95
C ALA A 462 -7.26 0.17 18.62
N LEU A 463 -6.57 -0.32 17.60
CA LEU A 463 -7.16 -0.70 16.33
C LEU A 463 -6.86 -2.17 16.07
N TRP A 464 -7.77 -3.03 16.51
CA TRP A 464 -7.80 -4.44 16.15
C TRP A 464 -8.26 -4.61 14.71
N SER A 465 -7.65 -5.56 14.00
CA SER A 465 -7.74 -5.64 12.55
C SER A 465 -8.69 -6.71 12.01
N GLU A 466 -9.56 -7.33 12.82
CA GLU A 466 -10.50 -8.37 12.35
C GLU A 466 -11.41 -7.89 11.21
N MET A 467 -11.82 -6.62 11.25
CA MET A 467 -12.78 -6.00 10.34
C MET A 467 -12.21 -4.81 9.58
N MET A 468 -10.89 -4.71 9.46
CA MET A 468 -10.20 -3.65 8.72
C MET A 468 -8.87 -4.12 8.12
N ASP A 469 -8.41 -3.41 7.09
CA ASP A 469 -7.11 -3.64 6.48
C ASP A 469 -6.51 -2.32 5.96
N SER A 470 -5.46 -2.41 5.13
CA SER A 470 -4.82 -1.24 4.54
C SER A 470 -5.76 -0.32 3.71
N SER A 471 -6.93 -0.81 3.29
CA SER A 471 -7.86 -0.07 2.43
C SER A 471 -8.69 0.98 3.17
N ASP A 472 -8.88 0.85 4.49
CA ASP A 472 -9.71 1.77 5.27
C ASP A 472 -9.08 2.27 6.59
N ILE A 473 -7.83 1.89 6.88
CA ILE A 473 -7.08 2.21 8.11
C ILE A 473 -7.21 3.67 8.60
N PHE A 474 -6.93 4.66 7.75
CA PHE A 474 -6.95 6.07 8.18
C PHE A 474 -8.35 6.58 8.52
N SER A 475 -9.37 6.06 7.85
CA SER A 475 -10.75 6.42 8.12
C SER A 475 -11.26 5.86 9.46
N LYS A 476 -10.63 4.78 9.95
CA LYS A 476 -10.90 4.21 11.28
C LYS A 476 -10.16 4.97 12.38
N ILE A 477 -8.88 5.25 12.15
CA ILE A 477 -8.03 5.97 13.11
C ILE A 477 -8.55 7.41 13.28
N TRP A 478 -8.73 8.14 12.19
CA TRP A 478 -8.99 9.58 12.22
C TRP A 478 -10.44 9.90 11.83
N PRO A 479 -11.15 10.76 12.61
CA PRO A 479 -10.63 11.68 13.62
C PRO A 479 -10.71 11.17 15.07
N LYS A 480 -11.14 9.92 15.31
CA LYS A 480 -11.38 9.39 16.67
C LYS A 480 -10.12 9.36 17.53
N ALA A 481 -8.98 8.96 16.97
CA ALA A 481 -7.70 8.97 17.67
C ALA A 481 -7.24 10.38 18.04
N ALA A 482 -7.58 11.41 17.24
CA ALA A 482 -7.24 12.80 17.57
C ALA A 482 -7.95 13.24 18.86
N ALA A 483 -9.23 12.87 19.03
CA ALA A 483 -9.98 13.14 20.26
C ALA A 483 -9.31 12.54 21.51
N ALA A 484 -8.79 11.32 21.41
CA ALA A 484 -8.00 10.71 22.49
C ALA A 484 -6.64 11.40 22.68
N ALA A 485 -5.98 11.81 21.59
CA ALA A 485 -4.71 12.53 21.63
C ALA A 485 -4.82 13.83 22.44
N GLU A 486 -5.92 14.59 22.26
CA GLU A 486 -6.15 15.81 23.03
C GLU A 486 -6.35 15.53 24.51
N ARG A 487 -7.09 14.46 24.86
CA ARG A 487 -7.28 14.03 26.26
C ARG A 487 -5.97 13.57 26.91
N LEU A 488 -5.06 12.98 26.14
CA LEU A 488 -3.77 12.48 26.60
C LEU A 488 -2.68 13.56 26.67
N TRP A 489 -2.81 14.64 25.89
CA TRP A 489 -1.86 15.75 25.83
C TRP A 489 -2.26 16.92 26.72
N SER A 490 -3.51 17.38 26.63
CA SER A 490 -3.95 18.68 27.18
C SER A 490 -4.31 18.58 28.66
N ASP A 491 -4.50 19.74 29.31
CA ASP A 491 -4.99 19.79 30.69
C ASP A 491 -6.35 19.10 30.84
N ALA A 492 -6.61 18.52 32.00
CA ALA A 492 -7.87 17.84 32.31
C ALA A 492 -9.10 18.72 32.09
N SER A 493 -8.98 20.04 32.34
CA SER A 493 -10.07 21.00 32.17
C SER A 493 -10.44 21.29 30.71
N VAL A 494 -9.67 20.79 29.74
CA VAL A 494 -10.01 20.88 28.31
C VAL A 494 -10.95 19.72 27.98
N ASP A 495 -12.25 19.90 28.24
CA ASP A 495 -13.27 18.85 28.11
C ASP A 495 -14.59 19.31 27.47
N ASP A 496 -14.66 20.57 27.01
CA ASP A 496 -15.85 21.08 26.32
C ASP A 496 -15.93 20.57 24.87
N VAL A 497 -17.03 19.87 24.56
CA VAL A 497 -17.29 19.27 23.24
C VAL A 497 -17.58 20.32 22.17
N ASP A 498 -18.25 21.42 22.52
CA ASP A 498 -18.61 22.46 21.56
C ASP A 498 -17.39 23.32 21.21
N GLU A 499 -16.46 23.52 22.15
CA GLU A 499 -15.22 24.26 21.90
C GLU A 499 -14.20 23.49 21.04
N VAL A 500 -14.17 22.16 21.13
CA VAL A 500 -13.21 21.31 20.37
C VAL A 500 -13.62 21.09 18.91
N VAL A 501 -14.93 21.04 18.61
CA VAL A 501 -15.44 20.78 17.25
C VAL A 501 -14.73 21.60 16.16
N PRO A 502 -14.68 22.95 16.23
CA PRO A 502 -14.05 23.74 15.17
C PRO A 502 -12.55 23.45 15.00
N ARG A 503 -11.83 23.20 16.11
CA ARG A 503 -10.40 22.87 16.08
C ARG A 503 -10.16 21.48 15.48
N LEU A 504 -10.98 20.50 15.87
CA LEU A 504 -10.88 19.14 15.35
C LEU A 504 -11.29 19.04 13.88
N GLU A 505 -12.30 19.79 13.42
CA GLU A 505 -12.65 19.90 12.00
C GLU A 505 -11.49 20.48 11.18
N ARG A 506 -10.83 21.52 11.69
CA ARG A 506 -9.65 22.09 11.05
C ARG A 506 -8.46 21.14 11.05
N PHE A 507 -8.17 20.48 12.17
CA PHE A 507 -7.10 19.48 12.28
C PHE A 507 -7.32 18.32 11.29
N ARG A 508 -8.57 17.88 11.14
CA ARG A 508 -8.95 16.89 10.11
C ARG A 508 -8.65 17.36 8.68
N CYS A 509 -8.90 18.64 8.37
CA CYS A 509 -8.51 19.21 7.08
C CYS A 509 -6.99 19.27 6.90
N HIS A 510 -6.22 19.59 7.95
CA HIS A 510 -4.76 19.56 7.92
C HIS A 510 -4.24 18.14 7.62
N MET A 511 -4.82 17.11 8.24
CA MET A 511 -4.49 15.71 7.95
C MET A 511 -4.72 15.36 6.47
N ILE A 512 -5.87 15.73 5.90
CA ILE A 512 -6.19 15.48 4.48
C ILE A 512 -5.21 16.21 3.55
N TYR A 513 -4.84 17.45 3.88
CA TYR A 513 -3.86 18.22 3.12
C TYR A 513 -2.51 17.51 3.05
N ARG A 514 -2.09 16.89 4.17
CA ARG A 514 -0.87 16.08 4.29
C ARG A 514 -1.02 14.64 3.76
N GLY A 515 -2.15 14.31 3.12
CA GLY A 515 -2.36 13.00 2.48
C GLY A 515 -2.97 11.91 3.36
N ILE A 516 -3.39 12.24 4.59
CA ILE A 516 -4.02 11.29 5.52
C ILE A 516 -5.54 11.30 5.34
N GLU A 517 -6.12 10.16 4.96
CA GLU A 517 -7.53 10.02 4.58
C GLU A 517 -8.47 9.95 5.81
N SER A 518 -8.52 11.02 6.60
CA SER A 518 -9.39 11.12 7.78
C SER A 518 -10.88 11.15 7.44
N ALA A 519 -11.67 10.36 8.15
CA ALA A 519 -13.13 10.39 8.06
C ALA A 519 -13.70 11.77 8.48
N PRO A 520 -14.90 12.15 7.99
CA PRO A 520 -15.61 13.31 8.49
C PRO A 520 -16.04 13.15 9.96
N LEU A 521 -16.15 14.24 10.71
CA LEU A 521 -16.62 14.21 12.10
C LEU A 521 -18.12 13.89 12.19
N ASN A 522 -18.94 14.53 11.34
CA ASN A 522 -20.40 14.52 11.41
C ASN A 522 -21.03 14.28 10.02
N SER A 523 -22.33 13.94 9.99
CA SER A 523 -23.11 13.74 8.74
C SER A 523 -23.48 15.04 8.01
N THR A 524 -23.14 16.19 8.57
CA THR A 524 -23.41 17.53 8.03
C THR A 524 -22.16 18.12 7.37
N SER A 525 -22.36 18.93 6.33
CA SER A 525 -21.27 19.73 5.73
C SER A 525 -20.62 20.63 6.79
N PRO A 526 -19.28 20.83 6.79
CA PRO A 526 -18.60 21.73 7.72
C PRO A 526 -19.19 23.15 7.69
N ASN A 527 -19.26 23.81 8.85
CA ASN A 527 -19.68 25.21 8.97
C ASN A 527 -18.46 26.14 8.82
N GLY A 528 -18.11 26.49 7.59
CA GLY A 528 -16.95 27.32 7.27
C GLY A 528 -16.49 27.07 5.84
N PRO A 529 -15.48 27.78 5.32
CA PRO A 529 -14.92 27.42 4.04
C PRO A 529 -14.43 25.98 4.12
N GLY A 530 -15.15 25.10 3.43
CA GLY A 530 -14.81 23.69 3.36
C GLY A 530 -13.47 23.49 2.65
N PRO A 531 -13.10 22.24 2.32
CA PRO A 531 -11.86 21.89 1.60
C PRO A 531 -11.64 22.65 0.26
N TYR A 532 -12.63 23.43 -0.19
CA TYR A 532 -12.62 24.24 -1.39
C TYR A 532 -11.87 25.58 -1.28
N GLU A 533 -11.50 26.08 -0.09
CA GLU A 533 -10.55 27.22 -0.01
C GLU A 533 -9.10 26.81 -0.30
N PHE A 534 -8.77 25.51 -0.23
CA PHE A 534 -7.40 25.03 -0.44
C PHE A 534 -7.17 24.27 -1.75
N LYS A 535 -8.19 23.72 -2.44
CA LYS A 535 -7.99 23.06 -3.77
C LYS A 535 -9.19 23.20 -4.70
N GLN A 536 -9.35 24.36 -5.36
CA GLN A 536 -9.98 24.42 -6.68
C GLN A 536 -8.96 24.16 -7.80
N SER A 537 -8.19 23.07 -7.71
CA SER A 537 -7.64 22.40 -8.90
C SER A 537 -7.19 20.98 -8.54
N ASN A 538 -7.67 19.99 -9.30
CA ASN A 538 -7.26 18.58 -9.29
C ASN A 538 -7.93 17.64 -8.27
N HIS A 539 -9.27 17.57 -8.30
CA HIS A 539 -9.96 16.30 -8.05
C HIS A 539 -10.09 15.55 -9.37
N PHE A 540 -9.16 14.62 -9.61
CA PHE A 540 -9.22 13.41 -10.46
C PHE A 540 -7.77 12.96 -10.78
N VAL A 541 -6.98 12.60 -9.76
CA VAL A 541 -5.70 11.91 -9.99
C VAL A 541 -5.35 11.02 -8.78
N ASN A 542 -5.95 9.83 -8.70
CA ASN A 542 -5.52 8.79 -7.77
C ASN A 542 -4.47 7.82 -8.36
N ASP A 543 -3.90 8.14 -9.53
CA ASP A 543 -2.83 7.35 -10.17
C ASP A 543 -1.52 8.13 -10.43
N ALA A 544 -1.33 9.33 -9.85
CA ALA A 544 -0.10 10.12 -10.06
C ALA A 544 0.48 10.81 -8.82
N LYS A 545 0.17 10.33 -7.61
CA LYS A 545 0.81 10.85 -6.38
C LYS A 545 2.29 10.45 -6.24
N GLN A 546 2.82 9.57 -7.09
CA GLN A 546 4.25 9.23 -7.14
C GLN A 546 5.10 10.16 -8.05
N SER A 547 4.51 11.12 -8.77
CA SER A 547 5.26 11.86 -9.82
C SER A 547 4.99 13.37 -9.92
N LYS A 548 4.49 14.01 -8.86
CA LYS A 548 4.16 15.46 -8.90
C LYS A 548 4.73 16.36 -7.80
N TYR A 549 5.77 15.91 -7.08
CA TYR A 549 6.59 16.77 -6.21
C TYR A 549 7.79 17.41 -6.95
N ILE A 550 7.84 17.35 -8.28
CA ILE A 550 8.91 17.93 -9.10
C ILE A 550 8.44 19.28 -9.65
N LYS A 551 8.63 20.36 -8.89
CA LYS A 551 9.11 21.66 -9.39
C LYS A 551 9.07 22.76 -8.31
N ILE A 552 10.28 23.21 -7.95
CA ILE A 552 10.72 24.57 -7.58
C ILE A 552 11.41 24.59 -6.21
N ASN A 553 12.75 24.48 -6.22
CA ASN A 553 13.61 25.42 -5.50
C ASN A 553 15.07 25.26 -5.97
N SER A 554 15.40 26.02 -7.01
CA SER A 554 16.76 26.51 -7.22
C SER A 554 16.84 27.89 -6.59
N ASN A 555 17.56 28.02 -5.47
CA ASN A 555 18.48 29.13 -5.16
C ASN A 555 18.83 29.13 -3.67
N ILE A 556 20.02 28.61 -3.34
CA ILE A 556 21.07 29.32 -2.58
C ILE A 556 22.40 28.56 -2.79
N SER A 557 23.42 29.34 -3.15
CA SER A 557 24.84 29.05 -3.38
C SER A 557 25.26 28.21 -4.59
N GLU A 558 25.70 28.92 -5.63
CA GLU A 558 26.50 28.43 -6.74
C GLU A 558 27.81 27.76 -6.25
N LYS A 559 27.94 26.46 -6.51
CA LYS A 559 29.01 25.88 -7.34
C LYS A 559 28.77 24.38 -7.55
N GLN A 560 28.63 24.04 -8.84
CA GLN A 560 28.83 22.73 -9.49
C GLN A 560 27.72 21.65 -9.45
N GLN A 561 27.12 21.53 -10.64
CA GLN A 561 26.80 20.32 -11.43
C GLN A 561 25.42 19.64 -11.29
N ASP A 562 24.72 19.67 -12.44
CA ASP A 562 23.44 19.03 -12.79
C ASP A 562 23.19 17.68 -12.09
N SER A 563 22.27 17.66 -11.12
CA SER A 563 21.65 16.42 -10.63
C SER A 563 20.17 16.65 -10.29
N GLN A 564 19.35 15.63 -10.53
CA GLN A 564 17.90 15.60 -10.31
C GLN A 564 17.54 15.86 -8.83
N PRO A 565 16.35 16.43 -8.52
CA PRO A 565 15.91 16.61 -7.14
C PRO A 565 15.71 15.25 -6.44
N VAL A 566 16.33 15.11 -5.27
CA VAL A 566 16.34 13.89 -4.44
C VAL A 566 15.03 13.81 -3.64
N THR A 567 14.32 12.67 -3.65
CA THR A 567 13.07 12.44 -2.89
C THR A 567 13.31 12.26 -1.39
N ASP A 568 12.29 12.42 -0.53
CA ASP A 568 12.41 12.19 0.93
C ASP A 568 12.82 10.75 1.25
N GLU A 569 12.31 9.78 0.48
CA GLU A 569 12.72 8.38 0.54
C GLU A 569 14.21 8.22 0.20
N GLN A 570 14.69 8.90 -0.85
CA GLN A 570 16.10 8.90 -1.20
C GLN A 570 16.96 9.56 -0.11
N GLN A 571 16.53 10.67 0.48
CA GLN A 571 17.27 11.31 1.57
C GLN A 571 17.39 10.41 2.80
N PHE A 572 16.30 9.74 3.18
CA PHE A 572 16.30 8.74 4.24
C PHE A 572 17.30 7.62 3.96
N LEU A 573 17.26 7.05 2.75
CA LEU A 573 18.17 5.97 2.34
C LEU A 573 19.63 6.44 2.30
N LEU A 574 19.88 7.68 1.88
CA LEU A 574 21.22 8.28 1.87
C LEU A 574 21.79 8.46 3.28
N ARG A 575 20.99 8.94 4.24
CA ARG A 575 21.37 9.04 5.67
C ARG A 575 21.51 7.67 6.33
N SER A 576 20.69 6.70 5.93
CA SER A 576 20.76 5.31 6.40
C SER A 576 22.05 4.63 5.93
N ILE A 577 22.48 4.87 4.69
CA ILE A 577 23.76 4.40 4.15
C ILE A 577 24.95 5.05 4.87
N GLU A 578 24.86 6.33 5.21
CA GLU A 578 25.92 7.01 5.99
C GLU A 578 26.05 6.41 7.40
N SER A 579 24.93 6.13 8.04
CA SER A 579 24.88 5.57 9.40
C SER A 579 25.25 4.08 9.44
N TYR A 580 24.88 3.33 8.40
CA TYR A 580 25.02 1.86 8.32
C TYR A 580 25.51 1.41 6.94
N PRO A 581 26.79 1.68 6.59
CA PRO A 581 27.33 1.46 5.24
C PRO A 581 27.50 0.00 4.84
N THR A 582 27.17 -0.96 5.71
CA THR A 582 27.27 -2.40 5.47
C THR A 582 25.92 -3.09 5.27
N ILE A 583 24.80 -2.37 5.38
CA ILE A 583 23.46 -2.94 5.19
C ILE A 583 23.09 -2.90 3.70
N ASN A 584 22.99 -4.07 3.07
CA ASN A 584 22.73 -4.19 1.63
C ASN A 584 21.36 -3.63 1.20
N THR A 585 20.33 -3.75 2.05
CA THR A 585 18.94 -3.35 1.78
C THR A 585 18.83 -1.85 1.50
N PHE A 586 19.60 -1.00 2.20
CA PHE A 586 19.60 0.44 1.93
C PHE A 586 20.14 0.76 0.53
N TYR A 587 21.21 0.09 0.09
CA TYR A 587 21.73 0.26 -1.27
C TYR A 587 20.78 -0.29 -2.34
N ASN A 588 20.14 -1.44 -2.09
CA ASN A 588 19.12 -2.00 -2.99
C ASN A 588 17.91 -1.08 -3.14
N ASN A 589 17.37 -0.60 -2.02
CA ASN A 589 16.21 0.27 -2.01
C ASN A 589 16.56 1.62 -2.66
N LEU A 590 17.73 2.19 -2.36
CA LEU A 590 18.18 3.42 -3.02
C LEU A 590 18.29 3.23 -4.53
N ALA A 591 18.79 2.10 -5.00
CA ALA A 591 18.85 1.78 -6.42
C ALA A 591 17.46 1.66 -7.06
N LEU A 592 16.45 1.18 -6.33
CA LEU A 592 15.07 1.09 -6.82
C LEU A 592 14.42 2.47 -6.98
N THR A 593 14.87 3.49 -6.25
CA THR A 593 14.35 4.87 -6.36
C THR A 593 14.86 5.65 -7.58
N ILE A 594 15.90 5.16 -8.27
CA ILE A 594 16.50 5.84 -9.43
C ILE A 594 16.35 5.02 -10.71
N SER A 595 16.22 5.69 -11.86
CA SER A 595 16.04 5.01 -13.14
C SER A 595 17.33 4.40 -13.68
N ASN A 596 17.21 3.44 -14.60
CA ASN A 596 18.38 2.80 -15.19
C ASN A 596 19.24 3.80 -15.98
N GLY A 597 20.51 3.93 -15.59
CA GLY A 597 21.46 4.90 -16.14
C GLY A 597 21.52 6.24 -15.39
N GLU A 598 20.66 6.44 -14.38
CA GLU A 598 20.78 7.56 -13.44
C GLU A 598 21.77 7.25 -12.32
N SER A 599 22.29 8.32 -11.71
CA SER A 599 23.19 8.28 -10.57
C SER A 599 22.69 9.16 -9.44
N VAL A 600 22.95 8.73 -8.22
CA VAL A 600 22.72 9.49 -7.00
C VAL A 600 24.04 9.75 -6.29
N THR A 601 24.17 10.92 -5.66
CA THR A 601 25.36 11.28 -4.88
C THR A 601 25.13 10.91 -3.43
N LEU A 602 25.96 10.00 -2.90
CA LEU A 602 26.00 9.67 -1.47
C LEU A 602 26.46 10.88 -0.64
N LEU A 603 26.12 10.90 0.65
CA LEU A 603 26.48 12.01 1.56
C LEU A 603 28.00 12.18 1.74
N ASN A 604 28.77 11.11 1.52
CA ASN A 604 30.24 11.16 1.48
C ASN A 604 30.83 11.74 0.18
N GLY A 605 29.97 12.25 -0.73
CA GLY A 605 30.35 12.84 -2.01
C GLY A 605 30.54 11.85 -3.16
N GLN A 606 30.40 10.53 -2.92
CA GLN A 606 30.53 9.53 -3.96
C GLN A 606 29.27 9.45 -4.84
N SER A 607 29.39 9.73 -6.13
CA SER A 607 28.31 9.50 -7.09
C SER A 607 28.26 8.02 -7.50
N MET A 608 27.08 7.41 -7.38
CA MET A 608 26.85 6.00 -7.70
C MET A 608 25.66 5.85 -8.64
N THR A 609 25.85 5.11 -9.73
CA THR A 609 24.75 4.69 -10.61
C THR A 609 23.86 3.63 -9.97
N GLN A 610 22.67 3.42 -10.51
CA GLN A 610 21.78 2.31 -10.10
C GLN A 610 22.53 0.96 -10.05
N GLN A 611 23.31 0.65 -11.09
CA GLN A 611 24.09 -0.58 -11.14
C GLN A 611 25.20 -0.63 -10.08
N GLN A 612 25.88 0.49 -9.81
CA GLN A 612 26.91 0.57 -8.77
C GLN A 612 26.32 0.38 -7.37
N LEU A 613 25.10 0.85 -7.12
CA LEU A 613 24.39 0.61 -5.87
C LEU A 613 24.03 -0.88 -5.70
N TYR A 614 23.51 -1.55 -6.73
CA TYR A 614 23.31 -3.01 -6.67
C TYR A 614 24.61 -3.79 -6.49
N LEU A 615 25.70 -3.36 -7.14
CA LEU A 615 27.03 -3.95 -6.93
C LEU A 615 27.50 -3.78 -5.49
N LYS A 616 27.23 -2.63 -4.87
CA LYS A 616 27.55 -2.39 -3.46
C LYS A 616 26.66 -3.19 -2.52
N ALA A 617 25.38 -3.38 -2.85
CA ALA A 617 24.50 -4.27 -2.12
C ALA A 617 25.01 -5.73 -2.14
N ILE A 618 25.46 -6.22 -3.30
CA ILE A 618 26.09 -7.56 -3.44
C ILE A 618 27.40 -7.65 -2.66
N ASP A 619 28.19 -6.59 -2.59
CA ASP A 619 29.43 -6.53 -1.81
C ASP A 619 29.16 -6.61 -0.29
N CYS A 620 28.09 -5.95 0.15
CA CYS A 620 27.65 -5.99 1.55
C CYS A 620 27.08 -7.37 1.93
N ASP A 621 26.35 -8.02 1.03
CA ASP A 621 25.86 -9.39 1.20
C ASP A 621 25.91 -10.18 -0.13
N PRO A 622 26.98 -10.98 -0.34
CA PRO A 622 27.15 -11.80 -1.55
C PRO A 622 26.18 -12.99 -1.66
N THR A 623 25.36 -13.23 -0.64
CA THR A 623 24.35 -14.30 -0.63
C THR A 623 22.95 -13.80 -0.94
N ASN A 624 22.77 -12.48 -1.07
CA ASN A 624 21.47 -11.87 -1.32
C ASN A 624 21.03 -12.03 -2.79
N TYR A 625 20.10 -12.95 -3.06
CA TYR A 625 19.59 -13.20 -4.41
C TYR A 625 18.84 -12.00 -5.02
N ILE A 626 18.22 -11.14 -4.20
CA ILE A 626 17.45 -9.97 -4.65
C ILE A 626 18.36 -8.98 -5.39
N SER A 627 19.55 -8.74 -4.83
CA SER A 627 20.55 -7.84 -5.41
C SER A 627 21.01 -8.32 -6.79
N TYR A 628 21.26 -9.63 -6.93
CA TYR A 628 21.59 -10.25 -8.22
C TYR A 628 20.45 -10.17 -9.24
N ASN A 629 19.20 -10.40 -8.81
CA ASN A 629 18.01 -10.27 -9.66
C ASN A 629 17.81 -8.84 -10.16
N ASN A 630 17.92 -7.86 -9.26
CA ASN A 630 17.73 -6.46 -9.62
C ASN A 630 18.85 -5.96 -10.53
N LEU A 631 20.10 -6.36 -10.26
CA LEU A 631 21.22 -6.09 -11.15
C LEU A 631 21.00 -6.71 -12.53
N ALA A 632 20.54 -7.96 -12.61
CA ALA A 632 20.23 -8.63 -13.88
C ALA A 632 19.13 -7.90 -14.67
N LYS A 633 18.08 -7.42 -14.00
CA LYS A 633 16.99 -6.64 -14.63
C LYS A 633 17.49 -5.30 -15.18
N SER A 634 18.50 -4.70 -14.57
CA SER A 634 19.08 -3.42 -15.03
C SER A 634 19.92 -3.54 -16.31
N LEU A 635 20.36 -4.75 -16.68
CA LEU A 635 21.20 -4.97 -17.87
C LEU A 635 20.38 -5.08 -19.16
N ARG A 636 20.90 -4.51 -20.25
CA ARG A 636 20.37 -4.73 -21.61
C ARG A 636 20.74 -6.11 -22.13
N ARG A 637 19.97 -6.59 -23.10
CA ARG A 637 20.22 -7.88 -23.76
C ARG A 637 21.61 -7.86 -24.43
N LYS A 638 22.52 -8.75 -23.98
CA LYS A 638 23.95 -8.88 -24.34
C LYS A 638 24.95 -7.98 -23.60
N GLU A 639 24.50 -7.21 -22.61
CA GLU A 639 25.38 -6.48 -21.71
C GLU A 639 25.97 -7.42 -20.64
N SER A 640 27.20 -7.14 -20.21
CA SER A 640 27.84 -7.78 -19.06
C SER A 640 28.35 -6.72 -18.10
N ILE A 641 28.38 -7.05 -16.81
CA ILE A 641 28.87 -6.18 -15.74
C ILE A 641 29.93 -6.90 -14.93
N THR A 642 30.93 -6.16 -14.43
CA THR A 642 31.99 -6.72 -13.60
C THR A 642 31.64 -6.48 -12.14
N LEU A 643 31.55 -7.56 -11.35
CA LEU A 643 31.37 -7.51 -9.90
C LEU A 643 32.61 -6.90 -9.21
N LEU A 644 32.46 -6.43 -7.97
CA LEU A 644 33.59 -5.85 -7.21
C LEU A 644 34.72 -6.85 -6.92
N ASN A 645 34.44 -8.15 -6.98
CA ASN A 645 35.42 -9.22 -6.89
C ASN A 645 36.17 -9.51 -8.22
N GLY A 646 35.91 -8.74 -9.28
CA GLY A 646 36.55 -8.86 -10.59
C GLY A 646 35.86 -9.81 -11.57
N GLN A 647 34.79 -10.51 -11.19
CA GLN A 647 34.08 -11.44 -12.06
C GLN A 647 33.14 -10.71 -13.04
N SER A 648 33.31 -10.91 -14.35
CA SER A 648 32.35 -10.40 -15.36
C SER A 648 31.17 -11.35 -15.54
N MET A 649 29.95 -10.81 -15.48
CA MET A 649 28.71 -11.57 -15.52
C MET A 649 27.70 -10.94 -16.49
N THR A 650 27.11 -11.76 -17.35
CA THR A 650 25.96 -11.42 -18.18
C THR A 650 24.66 -11.47 -17.36
N GLN A 651 23.58 -10.89 -17.89
CA GLN A 651 22.23 -11.00 -17.32
C GLN A 651 21.84 -12.46 -17.00
N GLN A 652 22.16 -13.39 -17.91
CA GLN A 652 21.91 -14.82 -17.72
C GLN A 652 22.70 -15.38 -16.53
N GLN A 653 23.99 -15.04 -16.43
CA GLN A 653 24.85 -15.50 -15.33
C GLN A 653 24.43 -14.92 -13.98
N LEU A 654 23.93 -13.68 -13.94
CA LEU A 654 23.40 -13.08 -12.71
C LEU A 654 22.14 -13.79 -12.21
N TYR A 655 21.20 -14.13 -13.10
CA TYR A 655 20.03 -14.93 -12.69
C TYR A 655 20.43 -16.35 -12.25
N MET A 656 21.41 -16.98 -12.89
CA MET A 656 21.94 -18.28 -12.42
C MET A 656 22.60 -18.16 -11.05
N LYS A 657 23.32 -17.06 -10.78
CA LYS A 657 23.91 -16.79 -9.47
C LYS A 657 22.84 -16.54 -8.40
N ALA A 658 21.76 -15.84 -8.74
CA ALA A 658 20.62 -15.66 -7.84
C ALA A 658 19.95 -17.02 -7.49
N ILE A 659 19.88 -17.95 -8.45
CA ILE A 659 19.42 -19.34 -8.20
C ILE A 659 20.39 -20.09 -7.28
N ASP A 660 21.70 -19.92 -7.44
CA ASP A 660 22.66 -20.54 -6.54
C ASP A 660 22.56 -20.01 -5.10
N CYS A 661 22.21 -18.72 -4.96
CA CYS A 661 21.98 -18.08 -3.66
C CYS A 661 20.68 -18.56 -3.01
N ASP A 662 19.61 -18.69 -3.80
CA ASP A 662 18.33 -19.23 -3.38
C ASP A 662 17.67 -20.06 -4.50
N PRO A 663 17.74 -21.40 -4.43
CA PRO A 663 17.11 -22.28 -5.41
C PRO A 663 15.58 -22.28 -5.41
N THR A 664 14.95 -21.64 -4.41
CA THR A 664 13.49 -21.52 -4.31
C THR A 664 12.96 -20.21 -4.92
N ASN A 665 13.85 -19.33 -5.37
CA ASN A 665 13.49 -18.05 -5.95
C ASN A 665 12.98 -18.21 -7.41
N TYR A 666 11.67 -18.07 -7.58
CA TYR A 666 10.97 -18.20 -8.87
C TYR A 666 11.34 -17.11 -9.89
N ILE A 667 11.71 -15.90 -9.45
CA ILE A 667 11.95 -14.73 -10.32
C ILE A 667 13.05 -15.04 -11.33
N SER A 668 14.15 -15.64 -10.85
CA SER A 668 15.29 -15.96 -11.71
C SER A 668 14.95 -17.01 -12.75
N TYR A 669 14.21 -18.07 -12.38
CA TYR A 669 13.74 -19.08 -13.33
C TYR A 669 12.81 -18.46 -14.40
N TYR A 670 11.89 -17.61 -13.99
CA TYR A 670 10.96 -16.93 -14.89
C TYR A 670 11.69 -16.05 -15.92
N TYR A 671 12.59 -15.17 -15.46
CA TYR A 671 13.31 -14.28 -16.36
C TYR A 671 14.34 -15.01 -17.23
N LEU A 672 14.97 -16.09 -16.75
CA LEU A 672 15.78 -16.97 -17.60
C LEU A 672 14.94 -17.56 -18.75
N ALA A 673 13.72 -18.02 -18.46
CA ALA A 673 12.82 -18.54 -19.50
C ALA A 673 12.48 -17.48 -20.56
N LEU A 674 12.32 -16.23 -20.14
CA LEU A 674 12.04 -15.12 -21.06
C LEU A 674 13.23 -14.75 -21.96
N LEU A 675 14.47 -14.99 -21.52
CA LEU A 675 15.68 -14.71 -22.31
C LEU A 675 15.91 -15.70 -23.46
N LEU A 676 15.50 -16.95 -23.27
CA LEU A 676 15.52 -17.99 -24.31
C LEU A 676 14.59 -17.61 -25.46
N LYS A 677 15.01 -17.91 -26.70
CA LYS A 677 14.21 -17.67 -27.91
C LYS A 677 12.85 -18.38 -27.83
N LYS A 678 11.90 -17.95 -28.66
CA LYS A 678 10.57 -18.58 -28.74
C LYS A 678 10.74 -20.01 -29.27
N ASP A 679 10.42 -20.99 -28.45
CA ASP A 679 10.25 -22.38 -28.88
C ASP A 679 8.98 -22.46 -29.73
N TYR A 680 9.10 -23.00 -30.95
CA TYR A 680 7.95 -23.17 -31.84
C TYR A 680 7.35 -24.59 -31.75
N THR A 681 7.99 -25.56 -31.10
CA THR A 681 7.45 -26.91 -30.88
C THR A 681 7.95 -27.54 -29.58
N VAL A 682 7.10 -28.35 -28.92
CA VAL A 682 7.45 -29.16 -27.72
C VAL A 682 8.50 -30.25 -28.06
N GLU A 683 8.60 -30.64 -29.33
CA GLU A 683 9.49 -31.70 -29.83
C GLU A 683 10.80 -31.19 -30.43
N SER A 684 10.95 -29.88 -30.68
CA SER A 684 12.27 -29.34 -31.02
C SER A 684 13.08 -29.22 -29.74
N ASN A 685 14.33 -29.69 -29.75
CA ASN A 685 15.30 -29.35 -28.71
C ASN A 685 15.49 -27.82 -28.74
N GLY A 686 14.59 -27.12 -28.06
CA GLY A 686 14.59 -25.68 -27.89
C GLY A 686 15.89 -25.21 -27.28
N GLU A 687 16.14 -23.91 -27.35
CA GLU A 687 17.30 -23.32 -26.70
C GLU A 687 17.24 -23.68 -25.20
N SER A 688 18.24 -24.40 -24.70
CA SER A 688 18.33 -24.81 -23.29
C SER A 688 19.47 -24.07 -22.62
N ILE A 689 19.33 -23.87 -21.31
CA ILE A 689 20.35 -23.26 -20.46
C ILE A 689 20.85 -24.31 -19.47
N THR A 690 22.17 -24.43 -19.36
CA THR A 690 22.81 -25.21 -18.30
C THR A 690 23.03 -24.31 -17.09
N LEU A 691 22.35 -24.61 -15.97
CA LEU A 691 22.54 -23.95 -14.69
C LEU A 691 23.91 -24.30 -14.09
N ASN A 692 24.38 -23.54 -13.10
CA ASN A 692 25.69 -23.74 -12.48
C ASN A 692 25.82 -25.10 -11.75
N ASN A 693 24.70 -25.71 -11.37
CA ASN A 693 24.65 -27.08 -10.81
C ASN A 693 24.75 -28.20 -11.88
N GLY A 694 24.92 -27.84 -13.16
CA GLY A 694 25.02 -28.78 -14.28
C GLY A 694 23.69 -29.20 -14.90
N GLN A 695 22.54 -28.77 -14.35
CA GLN A 695 21.22 -29.11 -14.88
C GLN A 695 20.93 -28.30 -16.15
N SER A 696 20.63 -28.99 -17.27
CA SER A 696 20.13 -28.35 -18.49
C SER A 696 18.62 -28.22 -18.46
N MET A 697 18.11 -27.00 -18.70
CA MET A 697 16.68 -26.69 -18.66
C MET A 697 16.23 -25.96 -19.92
N THR A 698 15.11 -26.39 -20.51
CA THR A 698 14.43 -25.68 -21.59
C THR A 698 13.55 -24.55 -21.06
N LYS A 699 13.07 -23.65 -21.94
CA LYS A 699 12.10 -22.60 -21.58
C LYS A 699 10.85 -23.16 -20.90
N HIS A 700 10.34 -24.28 -21.42
CA HIS A 700 9.23 -25.01 -20.83
C HIS A 700 9.53 -25.47 -19.39
N GLN A 701 10.68 -26.12 -19.18
CA GLN A 701 11.10 -26.60 -17.86
C GLN A 701 11.35 -25.47 -16.87
N LEU A 702 11.85 -24.30 -17.32
CA LEU A 702 12.03 -23.14 -16.47
C LEU A 702 10.70 -22.54 -15.99
N PHE A 703 9.67 -22.46 -16.85
CA PHE A 703 8.33 -22.05 -16.40
C PHE A 703 7.68 -23.07 -15.47
N LEU A 704 7.90 -24.38 -15.69
CA LEU A 704 7.46 -25.41 -14.75
C LEU A 704 8.14 -25.26 -13.38
N LYS A 705 9.45 -25.02 -13.36
CA LYS A 705 10.19 -24.78 -12.12
C LYS A 705 9.78 -23.47 -11.44
N THR A 706 9.44 -22.46 -12.23
CA THR A 706 8.85 -21.21 -11.72
C THR A 706 7.56 -21.49 -10.95
N ILE A 707 6.66 -22.32 -11.49
CA ILE A 707 5.40 -22.71 -10.83
C ILE A 707 5.65 -23.63 -9.62
N GLU A 708 6.67 -24.48 -9.68
CA GLU A 708 7.07 -25.29 -8.52
C GLU A 708 7.54 -24.41 -7.35
N CYS A 709 8.28 -23.34 -7.65
CA CYS A 709 8.77 -22.38 -6.66
C CYS A 709 7.67 -21.42 -6.18
N ASP A 710 6.80 -20.97 -7.09
CA ASP A 710 5.62 -20.15 -6.78
C ASP A 710 4.38 -20.70 -7.52
N PRO A 711 3.58 -21.56 -6.85
CA PRO A 711 2.35 -22.12 -7.39
C PRO A 711 1.26 -21.09 -7.68
N SER A 712 1.44 -19.84 -7.24
CA SER A 712 0.55 -18.71 -7.50
C SER A 712 1.03 -17.81 -8.65
N HIS A 713 2.11 -18.17 -9.36
CA HIS A 713 2.64 -17.30 -10.40
C HIS A 713 1.80 -17.30 -11.69
N SER A 714 0.86 -16.34 -11.79
CA SER A 714 -0.05 -16.18 -12.93
C SER A 714 0.65 -16.15 -14.30
N ASN A 715 1.70 -15.34 -14.46
CA ASN A 715 2.37 -15.19 -15.75
C ASN A 715 3.08 -16.47 -16.21
N ALA A 716 3.55 -17.32 -15.30
CA ALA A 716 4.14 -18.60 -15.67
C ALA A 716 3.07 -19.53 -16.28
N PHE A 717 1.89 -19.64 -15.65
CA PHE A 717 0.75 -20.38 -16.22
C PHE A 717 0.31 -19.81 -17.57
N PHE A 718 0.25 -18.48 -17.71
CA PHE A 718 -0.06 -17.82 -18.97
C PHE A 718 0.96 -18.16 -20.07
N GLN A 719 2.26 -18.12 -19.77
CA GLN A 719 3.31 -18.44 -20.74
C GLN A 719 3.29 -19.91 -21.16
N LEU A 720 3.02 -20.84 -20.23
CA LEU A 720 2.78 -22.25 -20.56
C LEU A 720 1.57 -22.41 -21.50
N GLY A 721 0.49 -21.66 -21.25
CA GLY A 721 -0.65 -21.58 -22.17
C GLY A 721 -0.27 -21.07 -23.56
N CYS A 722 0.57 -20.03 -23.64
CA CYS A 722 1.08 -19.54 -24.92
C CYS A 722 1.92 -20.57 -25.68
N ILE A 723 2.80 -21.30 -24.98
CA ILE A 723 3.60 -22.38 -25.56
C ILE A 723 2.67 -23.49 -26.11
N LEU A 724 1.70 -23.93 -25.30
CA LEU A 724 0.75 -24.97 -25.72
C LEU A 724 -0.11 -24.51 -26.92
N HIS A 725 -0.47 -23.24 -26.98
CA HIS A 725 -1.24 -22.67 -28.10
C HIS A 725 -0.46 -22.68 -29.42
N THR A 726 0.86 -22.51 -29.39
CA THR A 726 1.70 -22.46 -30.60
C THR A 726 2.14 -23.83 -31.10
N CYS A 727 2.21 -24.84 -30.24
CA CYS A 727 2.97 -26.05 -30.52
C CYS A 727 2.13 -27.28 -30.93
N VAL A 728 0.80 -27.24 -30.87
CA VAL A 728 0.01 -28.49 -30.95
C VAL A 728 -1.34 -28.39 -31.66
N SER A 729 -1.68 -29.43 -32.42
CA SER A 729 -3.04 -29.91 -32.72
C SER A 729 -4.01 -29.76 -31.53
N LYS A 730 -5.24 -29.31 -31.80
CA LYS A 730 -6.32 -29.13 -30.80
C LYS A 730 -6.52 -30.41 -29.95
N GLY A 731 -6.04 -30.43 -28.70
CA GLY A 731 -6.35 -31.50 -27.75
C GLY A 731 -5.33 -31.81 -26.64
N GLU A 732 -4.09 -31.30 -26.67
CA GLU A 732 -3.07 -31.66 -25.68
C GLU A 732 -3.08 -30.82 -24.39
N SER A 733 -2.28 -31.29 -23.41
CA SER A 733 -2.15 -30.77 -22.06
C SER A 733 -0.68 -30.72 -21.64
N ILE A 734 -0.34 -29.84 -20.70
CA ILE A 734 0.98 -29.78 -20.06
C ILE A 734 0.89 -30.47 -18.70
N THR A 735 1.82 -31.38 -18.42
CA THR A 735 1.97 -32.00 -17.10
C THR A 735 2.91 -31.14 -16.25
N LEU A 736 2.39 -30.64 -15.12
CA LEU A 736 3.15 -29.93 -14.11
C LEU A 736 4.09 -30.86 -13.34
N ASN A 737 5.08 -30.31 -12.64
CA ASN A 737 6.04 -31.11 -11.84
C ASN A 737 5.37 -31.91 -10.70
N ASN A 738 4.17 -31.51 -10.26
CA ASN A 738 3.36 -32.23 -9.28
C ASN A 738 2.53 -33.38 -9.89
N GLY A 739 2.68 -33.66 -11.20
CA GLY A 739 1.95 -34.68 -11.93
C GLY A 739 0.58 -34.25 -12.48
N GLN A 740 0.12 -33.03 -12.19
CA GLN A 740 -1.15 -32.53 -12.70
C GLN A 740 -1.07 -32.19 -14.19
N SER A 741 -1.94 -32.79 -14.99
CA SER A 741 -2.09 -32.46 -16.42
C SER A 741 -3.11 -31.33 -16.62
N MET A 742 -2.73 -30.28 -17.35
CA MET A 742 -3.55 -29.09 -17.59
C MET A 742 -3.68 -28.78 -19.08
N THR A 743 -4.93 -28.67 -19.55
CA THR A 743 -5.25 -28.19 -20.90
C THR A 743 -4.99 -26.69 -21.07
N LEU A 744 -4.99 -26.22 -22.31
CA LEU A 744 -4.86 -24.79 -22.64
C LEU A 744 -5.84 -23.90 -21.88
N GLN A 745 -7.11 -24.32 -21.77
CA GLN A 745 -8.13 -23.57 -21.04
C GLN A 745 -7.84 -23.54 -19.54
N GLN A 746 -7.42 -24.68 -18.97
CA GLN A 746 -7.08 -24.77 -17.55
C GLN A 746 -5.87 -23.91 -17.20
N LEU A 747 -4.86 -23.82 -18.07
CA LEU A 747 -3.70 -22.95 -17.86
C LEU A 747 -4.10 -21.47 -17.80
N TYR A 748 -4.91 -20.98 -18.74
CA TYR A 748 -5.39 -19.58 -18.68
C TYR A 748 -6.36 -19.32 -17.53
N LEU A 749 -7.23 -20.29 -17.20
CA LEU A 749 -8.08 -20.18 -16.02
C LEU A 749 -7.25 -20.10 -14.73
N LYS A 750 -6.20 -20.92 -14.61
CA LYS A 750 -5.30 -20.90 -13.45
C LYS A 750 -4.51 -19.60 -13.38
N ALA A 751 -4.05 -19.07 -14.52
CA ALA A 751 -3.46 -17.73 -14.57
C ALA A 751 -4.41 -16.65 -14.04
N ILE A 752 -5.70 -16.73 -14.38
CA ILE A 752 -6.74 -15.81 -13.88
C ILE A 752 -7.06 -16.03 -12.39
N GLU A 753 -7.04 -17.28 -11.92
CA GLU A 753 -7.21 -17.61 -10.50
C GLU A 753 -6.09 -17.00 -9.66
N CYS A 754 -4.86 -17.15 -10.14
CA CYS A 754 -3.64 -16.63 -9.53
C CYS A 754 -3.56 -15.10 -9.57
N ASP A 755 -4.00 -14.47 -10.67
CA ASP A 755 -4.09 -13.02 -10.80
C ASP A 755 -5.33 -12.62 -11.62
N PRO A 756 -6.42 -12.21 -10.95
CA PRO A 756 -7.65 -11.75 -11.59
C PRO A 756 -7.51 -10.46 -12.41
N THR A 757 -6.35 -9.79 -12.37
CA THR A 757 -6.03 -8.60 -13.16
C THR A 757 -5.26 -8.92 -14.45
N ASN A 758 -4.84 -10.17 -14.66
CA ASN A 758 -4.10 -10.60 -15.85
C ASN A 758 -4.99 -10.60 -17.12
N TYR A 759 -5.15 -9.42 -17.71
CA TYR A 759 -6.01 -9.19 -18.86
C TYR A 759 -5.58 -9.98 -20.10
N LEU A 760 -4.29 -10.34 -20.23
CA LEU A 760 -3.80 -11.15 -21.35
C LEU A 760 -4.31 -12.60 -21.25
N ALA A 761 -4.43 -13.15 -20.04
CA ALA A 761 -5.02 -14.46 -19.82
C ALA A 761 -6.52 -14.46 -20.20
N TYR A 762 -7.29 -13.44 -19.79
CA TYR A 762 -8.68 -13.26 -20.23
C TYR A 762 -8.78 -13.13 -21.76
N TYR A 763 -7.90 -12.35 -22.37
CA TYR A 763 -7.85 -12.15 -23.82
C TYR A 763 -7.62 -13.46 -24.56
N ASN A 764 -6.58 -14.22 -24.22
CA ASN A 764 -6.28 -15.50 -24.86
C ASN A 764 -7.32 -16.57 -24.56
N LEU A 765 -7.88 -16.60 -23.35
CA LEU A 765 -8.97 -17.51 -22.99
C LEU A 765 -10.19 -17.28 -23.88
N SER A 766 -10.48 -16.03 -24.27
CA SER A 766 -11.60 -15.70 -25.16
C SER A 766 -11.52 -16.38 -26.53
N PHE A 767 -10.31 -16.68 -27.02
CA PHE A 767 -10.09 -17.37 -28.30
C PHE A 767 -10.17 -18.89 -28.20
N THR A 768 -10.16 -19.44 -26.98
CA THR A 768 -10.44 -20.87 -26.77
C THR A 768 -11.94 -21.18 -26.89
N LEU A 769 -12.80 -20.16 -26.85
CA LEU A 769 -14.24 -20.26 -26.99
C LEU A 769 -14.69 -19.83 -28.41
N PRO A 770 -15.79 -20.40 -28.95
CA PRO A 770 -16.31 -19.97 -30.24
C PRO A 770 -16.79 -18.51 -30.19
N PRO A 771 -16.42 -17.66 -31.17
CA PRO A 771 -16.54 -16.20 -31.06
C PRO A 771 -17.98 -15.64 -31.04
N ARG A 772 -18.96 -16.40 -31.54
CA ARG A 772 -20.39 -15.98 -31.60
C ARG A 772 -21.32 -17.01 -30.93
N SER A 773 -20.82 -17.76 -29.96
CA SER A 773 -21.58 -18.79 -29.25
C SER A 773 -21.98 -18.32 -27.87
N SER A 774 -23.14 -18.80 -27.39
CA SER A 774 -23.54 -18.71 -25.98
C SER A 774 -22.76 -19.66 -25.06
N LYS A 775 -21.85 -20.48 -25.60
CA LYS A 775 -20.94 -21.30 -24.80
C LYS A 775 -20.12 -20.40 -23.90
N SER A 776 -20.23 -20.66 -22.60
CA SER A 776 -19.50 -19.97 -21.55
C SER A 776 -18.50 -20.92 -20.89
N ILE A 777 -17.50 -20.33 -20.25
CA ILE A 777 -16.57 -21.01 -19.37
C ILE A 777 -16.79 -20.51 -17.94
N LYS A 778 -16.73 -21.42 -16.97
CA LYS A 778 -16.87 -21.08 -15.56
C LYS A 778 -15.50 -20.70 -15.00
N LEU A 779 -15.40 -19.50 -14.44
CA LEU A 779 -14.23 -19.07 -13.67
C LEU A 779 -14.25 -19.70 -12.27
N TYR A 780 -13.12 -19.64 -11.57
CA TYR A 780 -12.99 -20.17 -10.20
C TYR A 780 -13.92 -19.49 -9.18
N ASN A 781 -14.22 -18.20 -9.36
CA ASN A 781 -15.22 -17.47 -8.56
C ASN A 781 -16.68 -17.84 -8.87
N GLY A 782 -16.91 -18.88 -9.67
CA GLY A 782 -18.22 -19.38 -10.04
C GLY A 782 -18.91 -18.65 -11.20
N LYS A 783 -18.37 -17.52 -11.67
CA LYS A 783 -18.96 -16.73 -12.76
C LYS A 783 -18.77 -17.43 -14.11
N SER A 784 -19.87 -17.64 -14.84
CA SER A 784 -19.82 -18.11 -16.22
C SER A 784 -19.64 -16.94 -17.17
N MET A 785 -18.65 -17.02 -18.06
CA MET A 785 -18.31 -15.96 -19.02
C MET A 785 -18.20 -16.51 -20.43
N THR A 786 -18.83 -15.85 -21.40
CA THR A 786 -18.70 -16.12 -22.83
C THR A 786 -17.40 -15.51 -23.39
N SER A 787 -17.05 -15.86 -24.64
CA SER A 787 -15.94 -15.19 -25.37
C SER A 787 -16.10 -13.65 -25.36
N PHE A 788 -17.35 -13.18 -25.44
CA PHE A 788 -17.67 -11.75 -25.42
C PHE A 788 -17.47 -11.13 -24.04
N ASP A 789 -17.98 -11.77 -22.99
CA ASP A 789 -17.83 -11.28 -21.60
C ASP A 789 -16.35 -11.21 -21.19
N LEU A 790 -15.55 -12.19 -21.61
CA LEU A 790 -14.11 -12.21 -21.35
C LEU A 790 -13.42 -10.99 -21.97
N LEU A 791 -13.76 -10.63 -23.22
CA LEU A 791 -13.19 -9.46 -23.89
C LEU A 791 -13.63 -8.12 -23.28
N LEU A 792 -14.87 -8.02 -22.81
CA LEU A 792 -15.31 -6.84 -22.04
C LEU A 792 -14.52 -6.72 -20.74
N LYS A 793 -14.27 -7.84 -20.05
CA LYS A 793 -13.42 -7.85 -18.86
C LYS A 793 -11.98 -7.42 -19.17
N VAL A 794 -11.44 -7.73 -20.35
CA VAL A 794 -10.13 -7.22 -20.79
C VAL A 794 -10.15 -5.70 -20.90
N ILE A 795 -11.20 -5.11 -21.47
CA ILE A 795 -11.36 -3.64 -21.56
C ILE A 795 -11.48 -3.02 -20.16
N ASP A 796 -12.23 -3.66 -19.26
CA ASP A 796 -12.37 -3.19 -17.88
C ASP A 796 -11.03 -3.20 -17.12
N LEU A 797 -10.17 -4.19 -17.38
CA LEU A 797 -8.86 -4.34 -16.73
C LEU A 797 -7.77 -3.47 -17.39
N ASN A 798 -7.79 -3.33 -18.72
CA ASN A 798 -6.87 -2.49 -19.48
C ASN A 798 -7.60 -1.73 -20.59
N PRO A 799 -8.12 -0.52 -20.29
CA PRO A 799 -8.83 0.32 -21.25
C PRO A 799 -7.98 0.83 -22.42
N ASN A 800 -6.66 0.65 -22.38
CA ASN A 800 -5.74 1.03 -23.46
C ASN A 800 -5.38 -0.15 -24.37
N TYR A 801 -5.94 -1.34 -24.15
CA TYR A 801 -5.63 -2.52 -24.96
C TYR A 801 -6.45 -2.56 -26.25
N SER A 802 -5.92 -1.93 -27.31
CA SER A 802 -6.53 -1.80 -28.64
C SER A 802 -7.17 -3.08 -29.19
N ASN A 803 -6.47 -4.21 -29.04
CA ASN A 803 -6.91 -5.50 -29.57
C ASN A 803 -8.18 -6.02 -28.91
N ALA A 804 -8.51 -5.64 -27.67
CA ALA A 804 -9.78 -6.04 -27.06
C ALA A 804 -10.96 -5.35 -27.75
N TYR A 805 -10.90 -4.03 -27.96
CA TYR A 805 -11.94 -3.27 -28.66
C TYR A 805 -12.19 -3.81 -30.08
N LEU A 806 -11.12 -4.10 -30.82
CA LEU A 806 -11.21 -4.72 -32.15
C LEU A 806 -11.95 -6.07 -32.10
N GLN A 807 -11.64 -6.91 -31.10
CA GLN A 807 -12.20 -8.26 -30.99
C GLN A 807 -13.64 -8.27 -30.47
N VAL A 808 -14.03 -7.31 -29.63
CA VAL A 808 -15.42 -7.03 -29.24
C VAL A 808 -16.21 -6.60 -30.48
N ALA A 809 -15.68 -5.64 -31.25
CA ALA A 809 -16.32 -5.17 -32.49
C ALA A 809 -16.55 -6.30 -33.50
N ASN A 810 -15.57 -7.18 -33.70
CA ASN A 810 -15.68 -8.32 -34.62
C ASN A 810 -16.75 -9.36 -34.21
N ARG A 811 -17.10 -9.41 -32.92
CA ARG A 811 -18.09 -10.33 -32.35
C ARG A 811 -19.49 -9.72 -32.26
N LEU A 812 -19.62 -8.40 -32.40
CA LEU A 812 -20.91 -7.71 -32.42
C LEU A 812 -21.63 -7.86 -33.77
N SER A 813 -22.96 -7.84 -33.70
CA SER A 813 -23.84 -7.65 -34.84
C SER A 813 -24.03 -6.15 -35.09
N ILE A 814 -24.42 -5.78 -36.32
CA ILE A 814 -24.41 -4.39 -36.83
C ILE A 814 -25.30 -3.39 -36.04
N VAL A 815 -26.23 -3.85 -35.18
CA VAL A 815 -27.30 -3.00 -34.61
C VAL A 815 -27.36 -3.05 -33.07
N VAL A 816 -26.21 -3.10 -32.38
CA VAL A 816 -26.19 -3.16 -30.91
C VAL A 816 -25.20 -2.16 -30.33
N GLU A 817 -25.70 -1.27 -29.46
CA GLU A 817 -24.88 -0.47 -28.54
C GLU A 817 -24.56 -1.30 -27.30
N ILE A 818 -23.34 -1.15 -26.79
CA ILE A 818 -22.92 -1.82 -25.55
C ILE A 818 -22.63 -0.80 -24.48
N LEU A 819 -23.04 -1.10 -23.25
CA LEU A 819 -22.73 -0.29 -22.07
C LEU A 819 -21.40 -0.78 -21.49
N LEU A 820 -20.38 0.07 -21.56
CA LEU A 820 -19.12 -0.16 -20.85
C LEU A 820 -19.31 0.09 -19.35
N LYS A 821 -18.46 -0.50 -18.51
CA LYS A 821 -18.53 -0.36 -17.04
C LYS A 821 -18.43 1.09 -16.55
N ASN A 822 -17.77 1.96 -17.32
CA ASN A 822 -17.68 3.39 -17.04
C ASN A 822 -18.97 4.18 -17.37
N GLY A 823 -20.07 3.49 -17.69
CA GLY A 823 -21.37 4.09 -18.03
C GLY A 823 -21.48 4.59 -19.47
N ARG A 824 -20.44 4.44 -20.30
CA ARG A 824 -20.46 4.90 -21.69
C ARG A 824 -21.12 3.86 -22.60
N LEU A 825 -22.18 4.27 -23.29
CA LEU A 825 -22.72 3.53 -24.44
C LEU A 825 -21.76 3.71 -25.62
N ILE A 826 -21.35 2.59 -26.22
CA ILE A 826 -20.48 2.58 -27.38
C ILE A 826 -21.04 1.62 -28.44
N ASP A 827 -21.10 2.10 -29.67
CA ASP A 827 -21.55 1.36 -30.83
C ASP A 827 -20.38 0.73 -31.58
N LEU A 828 -20.68 0.02 -32.67
CA LEU A 828 -19.67 -0.64 -33.50
C LEU A 828 -18.63 0.35 -34.06
N PHE A 829 -19.05 1.57 -34.44
CA PHE A 829 -18.12 2.62 -34.90
C PHE A 829 -17.21 3.09 -33.78
N GLY A 830 -17.77 3.36 -32.61
CA GLY A 830 -17.03 3.78 -31.42
C GLY A 830 -15.97 2.76 -31.02
N LEU A 831 -16.26 1.47 -31.11
CA LEU A 831 -15.29 0.42 -30.78
C LEU A 831 -14.06 0.42 -31.71
N TYR A 832 -14.24 0.54 -33.02
CA TYR A 832 -13.09 0.65 -33.94
C TYR A 832 -12.32 1.95 -33.74
N LYS A 833 -13.02 3.06 -33.44
CA LYS A 833 -12.35 4.34 -33.07
C LYS A 833 -11.47 4.17 -31.83
N MET A 834 -11.99 3.53 -30.78
CA MET A 834 -11.23 3.28 -29.56
C MET A 834 -10.02 2.37 -29.83
N ALA A 835 -10.17 1.33 -30.67
CA ALA A 835 -9.04 0.50 -31.07
C ALA A 835 -7.93 1.32 -31.75
N ILE A 836 -8.28 2.24 -32.66
CA ILE A 836 -7.31 3.14 -33.33
C ILE A 836 -6.70 4.15 -32.36
N MET A 837 -7.49 4.72 -31.45
CA MET A 837 -7.00 5.67 -30.45
C MET A 837 -6.00 5.03 -29.48
N CYS A 838 -6.27 3.78 -29.08
CA CYS A 838 -5.39 3.02 -28.19
C CYS A 838 -4.10 2.57 -28.89
N ASP A 839 -4.16 2.24 -30.17
CA ASP A 839 -3.01 1.86 -30.99
C ASP A 839 -3.20 2.35 -32.45
N PRO A 840 -2.60 3.50 -32.81
CA PRO A 840 -2.64 4.03 -34.17
C PRO A 840 -1.96 3.14 -35.22
N SER A 841 -1.25 2.08 -34.82
CA SER A 841 -0.66 1.07 -35.69
C SER A 841 -1.57 -0.17 -35.90
N ASN A 842 -2.80 -0.15 -35.39
CA ASN A 842 -3.74 -1.26 -35.59
C ASN A 842 -4.41 -1.22 -36.98
N TYR A 843 -3.75 -1.78 -37.99
CA TYR A 843 -4.24 -1.76 -39.38
C TYR A 843 -5.64 -2.41 -39.55
N CYS A 844 -5.95 -3.46 -38.76
CA CYS A 844 -7.24 -4.16 -38.80
C CYS A 844 -8.39 -3.24 -38.42
N ALA A 845 -8.18 -2.38 -37.40
CA ALA A 845 -9.20 -1.44 -36.96
C ALA A 845 -9.54 -0.40 -38.05
N TYR A 846 -8.53 0.13 -38.74
CA TYR A 846 -8.73 1.03 -39.89
C TYR A 846 -9.51 0.35 -41.02
N ALA A 847 -9.11 -0.87 -41.41
CA ALA A 847 -9.76 -1.60 -42.50
C ALA A 847 -11.22 -1.99 -42.16
N ASN A 848 -11.49 -2.36 -40.90
CA ASN A 848 -12.83 -2.75 -40.48
C ASN A 848 -13.76 -1.55 -40.26
N LEU A 849 -13.24 -0.42 -39.76
CA LEU A 849 -13.97 0.84 -39.70
C LEU A 849 -14.40 1.30 -41.09
N ALA A 850 -13.48 1.24 -42.06
CA ALA A 850 -13.79 1.55 -43.45
C ALA A 850 -14.89 0.64 -44.03
N ASN A 851 -14.94 -0.63 -43.62
CA ASN A 851 -15.90 -1.59 -44.14
C ASN A 851 -17.35 -1.29 -43.70
N ILE A 852 -17.54 -0.68 -42.54
CA ILE A 852 -18.87 -0.34 -42.01
C ILE A 852 -19.33 1.07 -42.40
N MET A 853 -18.43 1.95 -42.86
CA MET A 853 -18.77 3.30 -43.36
C MET A 853 -19.51 3.27 -44.70
N GLU A 854 -20.43 4.20 -44.90
CA GLU A 854 -21.02 4.47 -46.21
C GLU A 854 -20.06 5.22 -47.13
N ASN A 855 -20.29 5.16 -48.45
CA ASN A 855 -19.34 5.68 -49.43
C ASN A 855 -19.23 7.22 -49.46
N LYS A 856 -20.19 7.95 -48.88
CA LYS A 856 -20.18 9.41 -48.78
C LYS A 856 -19.80 9.93 -47.39
N GLU A 857 -19.58 9.03 -46.42
CA GLU A 857 -19.23 9.40 -45.06
C GLU A 857 -17.74 9.74 -44.93
N SER A 858 -17.45 10.65 -44.02
CA SER A 858 -16.09 10.94 -43.54
C SER A 858 -16.09 10.92 -42.03
N ILE A 859 -14.95 10.60 -41.44
CA ILE A 859 -14.82 10.42 -39.99
C ILE A 859 -13.56 11.11 -39.49
N THR A 860 -13.70 11.93 -38.46
CA THR A 860 -12.56 12.58 -37.80
C THR A 860 -12.05 11.68 -36.69
N LEU A 861 -10.76 11.39 -36.73
CA LEU A 861 -10.04 10.58 -35.74
C LEU A 861 -8.91 11.41 -35.12
N GLN A 862 -8.71 11.23 -33.83
CA GLN A 862 -7.54 11.75 -33.11
C GLN A 862 -6.39 10.76 -33.30
N THR A 863 -5.34 11.17 -34.01
CA THR A 863 -4.13 10.36 -34.23
C THR A 863 -2.90 11.15 -33.82
N ASN A 864 -2.10 10.63 -32.87
CA ASN A 864 -0.89 11.28 -32.35
C ASN A 864 -1.13 12.74 -31.87
N GLY A 865 -2.28 13.01 -31.24
CA GLY A 865 -2.65 14.35 -30.75
C GLY A 865 -3.12 15.33 -31.83
N THR A 866 -3.37 14.86 -33.06
CA THR A 866 -3.89 15.68 -34.16
C THR A 866 -5.20 15.12 -34.72
N GLU A 867 -6.14 16.01 -35.04
CA GLU A 867 -7.39 15.62 -35.72
C GLU A 867 -7.15 15.46 -37.21
N VAL A 868 -7.44 14.26 -37.71
CA VAL A 868 -7.37 13.95 -39.14
C VAL A 868 -8.71 13.38 -39.58
N THR A 869 -9.27 13.96 -40.64
CA THR A 869 -10.51 13.49 -41.26
C THR A 869 -10.18 12.47 -42.35
N PHE A 870 -10.75 11.28 -42.22
CA PHE A 870 -10.58 10.19 -43.17
C PHE A 870 -11.88 9.92 -43.92
N THR A 871 -11.81 9.80 -45.24
CA THR A 871 -12.85 9.12 -46.02
C THR A 871 -12.67 7.60 -45.91
N LYS A 872 -13.69 6.84 -46.34
CA LYS A 872 -13.62 5.38 -46.44
C LYS A 872 -12.39 4.88 -47.21
N LYS A 873 -11.98 5.57 -48.27
CA LYS A 873 -10.78 5.20 -49.07
C LYS A 873 -9.50 5.50 -48.30
N ASP A 874 -9.45 6.66 -47.63
CA ASP A 874 -8.27 7.06 -46.85
C ASP A 874 -7.98 6.08 -45.70
N LEU A 875 -9.02 5.52 -45.07
CA LEU A 875 -8.85 4.48 -44.06
C LEU A 875 -8.22 3.20 -44.61
N TYR A 876 -8.63 2.73 -45.80
CA TYR A 876 -7.98 1.57 -46.43
C TYR A 876 -6.53 1.87 -46.84
N ILE A 877 -6.27 3.07 -47.36
CA ILE A 877 -4.92 3.53 -47.68
C ILE A 877 -4.06 3.54 -46.41
N LYS A 878 -4.58 4.05 -45.29
CA LYS A 878 -3.90 4.06 -43.99
C LYS A 878 -3.60 2.64 -43.49
N ALA A 879 -4.54 1.71 -43.64
CA ALA A 879 -4.31 0.30 -43.29
C ALA A 879 -3.17 -0.32 -44.12
N ILE A 880 -3.11 -0.04 -45.44
CA ILE A 880 -2.01 -0.49 -46.32
C ILE A 880 -0.67 0.10 -45.91
N GLN A 881 -0.65 1.37 -45.48
CA GLN A 881 0.59 2.02 -45.02
C GLN A 881 1.16 1.37 -43.77
N ILE A 882 0.28 0.97 -42.86
CA ILE A 882 0.66 0.37 -41.58
C ILE A 882 1.16 -1.08 -41.81
N ASP A 883 0.42 -1.88 -42.57
CA ASP A 883 0.81 -3.25 -42.92
C ASP A 883 0.59 -3.54 -44.43
N PRO A 884 1.63 -3.38 -45.27
CA PRO A 884 1.51 -3.56 -46.72
C PRO A 884 1.37 -5.02 -47.15
N ASN A 885 1.53 -5.99 -46.23
CA ASN A 885 1.46 -7.42 -46.55
C ASN A 885 0.03 -7.99 -46.45
N ARG A 886 -0.99 -7.14 -46.28
CA ARG A 886 -2.37 -7.56 -46.03
C ARG A 886 -3.25 -7.34 -47.24
N TYR A 887 -3.54 -8.42 -47.97
CA TYR A 887 -4.35 -8.38 -49.20
C TYR A 887 -5.71 -7.69 -49.01
N TYR A 888 -6.31 -7.81 -47.82
CA TYR A 888 -7.70 -7.41 -47.57
C TYR A 888 -7.93 -5.92 -47.82
N ALA A 889 -7.00 -5.06 -47.39
CA ALA A 889 -7.12 -3.62 -47.55
C ALA A 889 -6.99 -3.19 -49.04
N TYR A 890 -6.07 -3.82 -49.79
CA TYR A 890 -5.92 -3.61 -51.24
C TYR A 890 -7.20 -3.99 -52.00
N PHE A 891 -7.75 -5.17 -51.71
CA PHE A 891 -8.96 -5.67 -52.35
C PHE A 891 -10.16 -4.76 -52.08
N ARG A 892 -10.38 -4.37 -50.81
CA ARG A 892 -11.50 -3.52 -50.43
C ARG A 892 -11.37 -2.09 -50.96
N LEU A 893 -10.16 -1.52 -51.01
CA LEU A 893 -9.93 -0.22 -51.63
C LEU A 893 -10.32 -0.25 -53.12
N ALA A 894 -9.90 -1.28 -53.86
CA ALA A 894 -10.21 -1.42 -55.28
C ALA A 894 -11.73 -1.49 -55.54
N LEU A 895 -12.48 -2.20 -54.70
CA LEU A 895 -13.95 -2.30 -54.83
C LEU A 895 -14.66 -0.95 -54.64
N ASN A 896 -14.08 -0.04 -53.86
CA ASN A 896 -14.64 1.28 -53.61
C ASN A 896 -14.18 2.35 -54.64
N MET A 897 -13.33 1.97 -55.60
CA MET A 897 -12.90 2.85 -56.69
C MET A 897 -13.79 2.75 -57.93
N LYS A 898 -14.00 3.88 -58.62
CA LYS A 898 -14.61 3.93 -59.95
C LYS A 898 -13.65 3.34 -60.99
N SER A 899 -14.17 2.85 -62.12
CA SER A 899 -13.39 2.12 -63.13
C SER A 899 -12.18 2.89 -63.68
N LYS A 900 -12.29 4.22 -63.84
CA LYS A 900 -11.22 5.11 -64.36
C LYS A 900 -10.52 5.93 -63.27
N GLU A 901 -10.77 5.63 -62.00
CA GLU A 901 -10.16 6.36 -60.89
C GLU A 901 -8.75 5.84 -60.60
N THR A 902 -7.86 6.77 -60.26
CA THR A 902 -6.50 6.49 -59.79
C THR A 902 -6.32 7.03 -58.38
N ILE A 903 -5.46 6.38 -57.59
CA ILE A 903 -5.15 6.81 -56.23
C ILE A 903 -3.65 6.73 -55.97
N THR A 904 -3.11 7.66 -55.20
CA THR A 904 -1.68 7.67 -54.88
C THR A 904 -1.48 7.10 -53.48
N LEU A 905 -0.64 6.06 -53.36
CA LEU A 905 -0.19 5.56 -52.05
C LEU A 905 0.90 6.49 -51.49
N ASN A 906 1.14 6.47 -50.17
CA ASN A 906 2.12 7.37 -49.53
C ASN A 906 3.56 7.24 -50.04
N ASN A 907 3.92 6.13 -50.68
CA ASN A 907 5.22 5.96 -51.34
C ASN A 907 5.28 6.64 -52.73
N GLY A 908 4.26 7.42 -53.10
CA GLY A 908 4.15 8.11 -54.39
C GLY A 908 3.63 7.25 -55.53
N THR A 909 3.30 5.97 -55.30
CA THR A 909 2.87 5.06 -56.36
C THR A 909 1.42 5.35 -56.76
N LEU A 910 1.20 5.64 -58.05
CA LEU A 910 -0.13 5.79 -58.63
C LEU A 910 -0.72 4.40 -58.93
N MET A 911 -1.84 4.09 -58.30
CA MET A 911 -2.51 2.80 -58.37
C MET A 911 -3.85 2.92 -59.08
N THR A 912 -4.08 2.06 -60.08
CA THR A 912 -5.41 1.86 -60.69
C THR A 912 -6.19 0.80 -59.91
N LYS A 913 -7.51 0.75 -60.11
CA LYS A 913 -8.35 -0.33 -59.58
C LYS A 913 -7.82 -1.72 -59.94
N GLN A 914 -7.34 -1.91 -61.17
CA GLN A 914 -6.78 -3.18 -61.63
C GLN A 914 -5.47 -3.51 -60.91
N GLN A 915 -4.59 -2.53 -60.72
CA GLN A 915 -3.31 -2.74 -60.04
C GLN A 915 -3.49 -3.14 -58.56
N LEU A 916 -4.45 -2.52 -57.85
CA LEU A 916 -4.77 -2.90 -56.48
C LEU A 916 -5.31 -4.33 -56.37
N LEU A 917 -6.13 -4.78 -57.33
CA LEU A 917 -6.63 -6.16 -57.36
C LEU A 917 -5.52 -7.17 -57.65
N LEU A 918 -4.55 -6.82 -58.52
CA LEU A 918 -3.38 -7.65 -58.79
C LEU A 918 -2.48 -7.78 -57.55
N ASP A 919 -2.24 -6.67 -56.84
CA ASP A 919 -1.46 -6.69 -55.59
C ASP A 919 -2.15 -7.50 -54.49
N ALA A 920 -3.48 -7.38 -54.35
CA ALA A 920 -4.25 -8.22 -53.44
C ALA A 920 -4.10 -9.71 -53.79
N ASN A 921 -4.20 -10.07 -55.08
CA ASN A 921 -4.02 -11.45 -55.52
C ASN A 921 -2.60 -11.98 -55.31
N ARG A 922 -1.59 -11.12 -55.44
CA ARG A 922 -0.19 -11.48 -55.16
C ARG A 922 0.02 -11.82 -53.69
N LEU A 923 -0.64 -11.07 -52.80
CA LEU A 923 -0.55 -11.26 -51.35
C LEU A 923 -1.35 -12.49 -50.88
N ASP A 924 -2.47 -12.81 -51.52
CA ASP A 924 -3.23 -14.04 -51.29
C ASP A 924 -3.95 -14.51 -52.57
N ASN A 925 -3.40 -15.56 -53.19
CA ASN A 925 -3.92 -16.14 -54.43
C ASN A 925 -5.01 -17.21 -54.20
N THR A 926 -5.45 -17.43 -52.97
CA THR A 926 -6.48 -18.45 -52.68
C THR A 926 -7.91 -17.91 -52.84
N ILE A 927 -8.05 -16.59 -52.98
CA ILE A 927 -9.35 -15.91 -52.88
C ILE A 927 -10.03 -15.80 -54.23
N LYS A 928 -10.95 -16.75 -54.46
CA LYS A 928 -11.74 -16.86 -55.71
C LYS A 928 -12.49 -15.58 -56.12
N LEU A 929 -12.86 -14.72 -55.16
CA LEU A 929 -13.55 -13.47 -55.43
C LEU A 929 -12.68 -12.45 -56.20
N ILE A 930 -11.36 -12.47 -55.99
CA ILE A 930 -10.43 -11.54 -56.65
C ILE A 930 -10.39 -11.84 -58.15
N TYR A 931 -10.37 -13.14 -58.52
CA TYR A 931 -10.35 -13.60 -59.91
C TYR A 931 -11.51 -13.08 -60.76
N LYS A 932 -12.73 -13.08 -60.19
CA LYS A 932 -13.91 -12.55 -60.87
C LYS A 932 -13.77 -11.07 -61.25
N HIS A 933 -13.07 -10.27 -60.44
CA HIS A 933 -12.94 -8.83 -60.65
C HIS A 933 -11.79 -8.43 -61.57
N ILE A 934 -10.77 -9.29 -61.73
CA ILE A 934 -9.69 -9.09 -62.71
C ILE A 934 -9.98 -9.71 -64.09
N GLY A 935 -11.19 -10.24 -64.29
CA GLY A 935 -11.62 -10.81 -65.57
C GLY A 935 -11.13 -12.23 -65.85
N LEU A 936 -10.62 -12.94 -64.84
CA LEU A 936 -10.14 -14.32 -64.98
C LEU A 936 -11.25 -15.31 -64.64
N THR A 937 -11.62 -16.16 -65.60
CA THR A 937 -12.51 -17.30 -65.38
C THR A 937 -11.70 -18.54 -65.02
N LEU A 938 -11.93 -19.09 -63.83
CA LEU A 938 -11.41 -20.41 -63.45
C LEU A 938 -12.08 -21.48 -64.34
N LYS A 939 -11.31 -22.17 -65.18
CA LYS A 939 -11.73 -23.46 -65.72
C LYS A 939 -11.45 -24.53 -64.68
N GLU A 940 -12.48 -25.29 -64.30
CA GLU A 940 -12.28 -26.53 -63.53
C GLU A 940 -11.51 -27.53 -64.39
N GLN A 941 -10.37 -27.99 -63.86
CA GLN A 941 -9.81 -29.30 -64.22
C GLN A 941 -9.49 -30.07 -62.96
N GLN A 942 -9.79 -31.37 -63.02
CA GLN A 942 -9.41 -32.37 -62.03
C GLN A 942 -7.88 -32.54 -62.04
N THR A 943 -7.17 -31.75 -61.22
CA THR A 943 -5.87 -32.01 -60.54
C THR A 943 -5.26 -30.67 -60.09
N ASN A 944 -4.56 -30.66 -58.96
CA ASN A 944 -4.20 -29.50 -58.10
C ASN A 944 -3.30 -28.37 -58.69
N TYR A 945 -3.41 -28.01 -59.97
CA TYR A 945 -2.71 -26.85 -60.54
C TYR A 945 -3.60 -26.08 -61.53
N TYR A 946 -3.86 -24.79 -61.26
CA TYR A 946 -4.60 -23.88 -62.15
C TYR A 946 -3.64 -23.21 -63.15
N THR A 947 -3.99 -23.20 -64.44
CA THR A 947 -3.33 -22.37 -65.47
C THR A 947 -4.30 -21.30 -65.99
N PHE A 948 -3.80 -20.07 -66.13
CA PHE A 948 -4.59 -18.89 -66.50
C PHE A 948 -4.52 -18.62 -68.01
N LYS A 949 -5.64 -18.18 -68.61
CA LYS A 949 -5.67 -17.64 -69.98
C LYS A 949 -6.25 -16.21 -69.90
N TRP A 950 -5.53 -15.27 -70.50
CA TRP A 950 -5.95 -13.87 -70.65
C TRP A 950 -7.13 -13.72 -71.61
#